data_AF-A0A2V9BKA4-F1
#
_entry.id   AF-A0A2V9BKA4-F1
#
_cell.length_a   1.000
_cell.length_b   1.000
_cell.length_c   1.000
_cell.angle_alpha   90.00
_cell.angle_beta   90.00
_cell.angle_gamma   90.00
#
_symmetry.space_group_name_H-M   'P 1'
#
loop_
_entity.id
_entity.type
_entity.pdbx_description
1 polymer ?
#
loop_
_entity_poly.entity_id
_entity_poly.type
_entity_poly.pdbx_seq_one_letter_code
_entity_poly.pdbx_strand_id
1 'polypeptide(L)'
;MLHDVNDLHAGGFILVTRITPLGIEKSQTYPSAVLSNQLQTQSKLPLLIGADFERGSAMRLDEGTSFPTQMAIAAGGEPRDAYTMGKITALEARQAGVHWIYAPVADVNNNPGNPIINTRSFGEDPARVSEFVSAYVRGVEENGGLATAKHFPGHGDTAADSHIDLPVIHADRQRLESLEFVPFRAAIAAGVGSIMTGHLNVPALEPDSNTPATLSSHILTEVLRKDLGFQGLVVTDAMDMGGITVRFAPGEAAVRAVLAGTDCLLMPPVPDAAFEALQRAVKSGRISRERLDVSVRRILEAKARLGLNKKRLVDVNAINEHFGETAWQKQAQEISDRGVTLLRDTPRRLPLDASKPSRALLLAFYADPEPYPGEDLERELRRRFDSVTTVRADTRFRDASNLKLPPPDSYDVAILALFVRVSDRKGNVDVPAEQAALAEQVYKSAKPVVTLGFGSPYLIERFPQAETWLGAFGISDVAQISMARALFGEIAVRGHLPVTIPGVQLKAGYGIEVAADPMKLQPMDVRGQAQLQPAFDVVEAAIKDKAFPGATLAIGYRGKVSLRSFGKFAYDAKASDVAINTMYDIASLTKVVATTTIVAKLVEGDVPVPLDLDANIERYLPEWASGPQPEWRHRVTVRHLLTHTSGLPPFREYWRASKTKQDTLDKIFAEPLDYQPGTKEVYSDLGIILMAEIIERLTGKPLDVLARECVFSPLEMSSTMYRPAKKLWPTIAPTEIDNQYRHRLIQGEVHDENAAAIGGVSGHAGVFSTAPDLASFCQMLLNGGVYAHQRILRRATVAEFTVPQELSGGTRTLGWAVPTEGGSSGHFMGPHTFGHTGFTGTSIWIDPDRQLFVVLLTNRVHPTRENQKLAKVRPALHDAVMQSLGLVTPVTSHK
;
A
#
# COMPACT_ATOMS: atom_id res chain seq x y z
N MET A 1 35.83 19.73 -3.85
CA MET A 1 35.55 18.74 -4.93
C MET A 1 36.50 18.86 -6.11
N LEU A 2 36.41 19.87 -7.00
CA LEU A 2 37.36 19.96 -8.14
C LEU A 2 38.81 20.14 -7.68
N HIS A 3 39.04 20.96 -6.65
CA HIS A 3 40.32 21.04 -5.95
C HIS A 3 40.80 19.66 -5.48
N ASP A 4 39.95 18.91 -4.77
CA ASP A 4 40.28 17.57 -4.28
C ASP A 4 40.65 16.59 -5.41
N VAL A 5 40.02 16.69 -6.59
CA VAL A 5 40.37 15.87 -7.77
C VAL A 5 41.69 16.33 -8.41
N ASN A 6 41.82 17.63 -8.65
CA ASN A 6 42.89 18.18 -9.48
C ASN A 6 44.21 18.35 -8.71
N ASP A 7 44.14 18.75 -7.45
CA ASP A 7 45.30 19.16 -6.65
C ASP A 7 45.65 18.09 -5.60
N LEU A 8 44.64 17.50 -4.94
CA LEU A 8 44.85 16.44 -3.93
C LEU A 8 44.80 15.03 -4.53
N HIS A 9 44.36 14.88 -5.77
CA HIS A 9 44.20 13.59 -6.45
C HIS A 9 43.40 12.56 -5.64
N ALA A 10 42.28 13.00 -5.07
CA ALA A 10 41.41 12.19 -4.22
C ALA A 10 41.07 10.85 -4.88
N GLY A 11 41.14 9.76 -4.09
CA GLY A 11 40.86 8.41 -4.57
C GLY A 11 39.37 8.13 -4.79
N GLY A 12 38.49 8.94 -4.20
CA GLY A 12 37.05 8.75 -4.17
C GLY A 12 36.30 9.83 -3.38
N PHE A 13 34.97 9.74 -3.38
CA PHE A 13 34.05 10.64 -2.68
C PHE A 13 32.95 9.84 -1.98
N ILE A 14 32.28 10.45 -0.99
CA ILE A 14 31.06 9.92 -0.39
C ILE A 14 29.88 10.84 -0.74
N LEU A 15 28.75 10.24 -1.11
CA LEU A 15 27.46 10.91 -1.24
C LEU A 15 26.78 10.93 0.14
N VAL A 16 26.46 12.13 0.60
CA VAL A 16 25.81 12.39 1.89
C VAL A 16 24.56 13.24 1.71
N THR A 17 23.64 13.19 2.68
CA THR A 17 22.48 14.08 2.76
C THR A 17 22.83 15.37 3.47
N ARG A 18 22.12 16.46 3.18
CA ARG A 18 22.27 17.71 3.93
C ARG A 18 21.28 17.76 5.08
N ILE A 19 21.75 18.16 6.25
CA ILE A 19 20.87 18.50 7.36
C ILE A 19 20.51 19.98 7.23
N THR A 20 19.23 20.27 7.08
CA THR A 20 18.70 21.62 6.95
C THR A 20 17.80 21.95 8.14
N PRO A 21 17.42 23.23 8.32
CA PRO A 21 16.38 23.60 9.26
C PRO A 21 15.04 22.85 9.03
N LEU A 22 14.77 22.36 7.82
CA LEU A 22 13.53 21.67 7.49
C LEU A 22 13.61 20.15 7.65
N GLY A 23 14.76 19.61 8.06
CA GLY A 23 15.01 18.18 8.17
C GLY A 23 16.14 17.71 7.26
N ILE A 24 16.14 16.41 6.95
CA ILE A 24 17.15 15.81 6.06
C ILE A 24 16.74 16.07 4.62
N GLU A 25 17.57 16.79 3.88
CA GLU A 25 17.46 16.98 2.43
C GLU A 25 18.29 15.90 1.74
N LYS A 26 17.58 15.04 0.99
CA LYS A 26 18.18 14.00 0.17
C LYS A 26 18.59 14.55 -1.19
N SER A 27 19.46 13.83 -1.88
CA SER A 27 19.85 14.19 -3.24
C SER A 27 18.90 13.56 -4.26
N GLN A 28 18.97 14.05 -5.50
CA GLN A 28 18.28 13.45 -6.64
C GLN A 28 19.25 12.58 -7.44
N THR A 29 18.73 11.53 -8.04
CA THR A 29 19.53 10.52 -8.74
C THR A 29 20.22 11.08 -9.97
N TYR A 30 19.49 11.84 -10.80
CA TYR A 30 20.04 12.41 -12.03
C TYR A 30 21.18 13.43 -11.77
N PRO A 31 21.00 14.46 -10.90
CA PRO A 31 22.10 15.35 -10.54
C PRO A 31 23.31 14.65 -9.92
N SER A 32 23.07 13.61 -9.10
CA SER A 32 24.15 12.81 -8.50
C SER A 32 24.97 12.08 -9.56
N ALA A 33 24.32 11.46 -10.54
CA ALA A 33 24.97 10.77 -11.65
C ALA A 33 25.73 11.74 -12.58
N VAL A 34 25.17 12.91 -12.87
CA VAL A 34 25.83 13.97 -13.65
C VAL A 34 27.10 14.44 -12.94
N LEU A 35 27.01 14.73 -11.63
CA LEU A 35 28.17 15.15 -10.84
C LEU A 35 29.24 14.03 -10.79
N SER A 36 28.81 12.78 -10.59
CA SER A 36 29.70 11.60 -10.66
C SER A 36 30.46 11.55 -11.99
N ASN A 37 29.76 11.69 -13.12
CA ASN A 37 30.37 11.70 -14.45
C ASN A 37 31.36 12.86 -14.65
N GLN A 38 31.02 14.07 -14.15
CA GLN A 38 31.91 15.23 -14.20
C GLN A 38 33.21 14.95 -13.44
N LEU A 39 33.12 14.45 -12.21
CA LEU A 39 34.29 14.13 -11.39
C LEU A 39 35.12 12.99 -12.01
N GLN A 40 34.47 11.95 -12.54
CA GLN A 40 35.14 10.84 -13.23
C GLN A 40 35.89 11.28 -14.49
N THR A 41 35.37 12.25 -15.23
CA THR A 41 35.99 12.79 -16.45
C THR A 41 37.24 13.62 -16.12
N GLN A 42 37.19 14.42 -15.05
CA GLN A 42 38.33 15.22 -14.60
C GLN A 42 39.43 14.37 -13.95
N SER A 43 39.07 13.29 -13.28
CA SER A 43 40.03 12.44 -12.57
C SER A 43 40.89 11.59 -13.52
N LYS A 44 42.20 11.63 -13.31
CA LYS A 44 43.18 10.80 -14.06
C LYS A 44 42.98 9.31 -13.84
N LEU A 45 42.65 8.92 -12.61
CA LEU A 45 42.32 7.54 -12.23
C LEU A 45 40.83 7.44 -11.90
N PRO A 46 40.15 6.31 -12.14
CA PRO A 46 38.75 6.17 -11.77
C PRO A 46 38.53 6.42 -10.27
N LEU A 47 37.45 7.11 -9.92
CA LEU A 47 37.07 7.42 -8.54
C LEU A 47 36.19 6.30 -7.97
N LEU A 48 36.37 5.97 -6.68
CA LEU A 48 35.37 5.21 -5.92
C LEU A 48 34.37 6.20 -5.31
N ILE A 49 33.08 6.01 -5.58
CA ILE A 49 32.04 6.85 -5.01
C ILE A 49 31.24 5.97 -4.07
N GLY A 50 31.16 6.36 -2.80
CA GLY A 50 30.46 5.60 -1.77
C GLY A 50 29.23 6.30 -1.24
N ALA A 51 28.36 5.56 -0.55
CA ALA A 51 27.20 6.09 0.14
C ALA A 51 26.75 5.13 1.26
N ASP A 52 26.18 5.67 2.33
CA ASP A 52 25.40 4.85 3.26
C ASP A 52 24.04 4.53 2.67
N PHE A 53 23.91 3.33 2.13
CA PHE A 53 22.64 2.75 1.68
C PHE A 53 22.22 1.58 2.57
N GLU A 54 22.29 1.80 3.89
CA GLU A 54 21.86 0.80 4.87
C GLU A 54 20.40 0.42 4.70
N ARG A 55 19.53 1.29 4.18
CA ARG A 55 18.10 0.98 3.97
C ARG A 55 17.66 1.14 2.51
N GLY A 56 18.54 0.73 1.60
CA GLY A 56 18.38 0.96 0.17
C GLY A 56 18.88 2.33 -0.27
N SER A 57 18.81 2.60 -1.58
CA SER A 57 19.27 3.85 -2.16
C SER A 57 18.42 5.05 -1.69
N ALA A 58 17.14 4.81 -1.34
CA ALA A 58 16.23 5.81 -0.78
C ALA A 58 16.72 6.47 0.51
N MET A 59 17.72 5.88 1.17
CA MET A 59 18.36 6.47 2.34
C MET A 59 19.02 7.81 2.02
N ARG A 60 19.54 7.99 0.80
CA ARG A 60 20.20 9.25 0.37
C ARG A 60 19.64 9.85 -0.92
N LEU A 61 18.90 9.09 -1.72
CA LEU A 61 18.34 9.51 -3.01
C LEU A 61 16.81 9.51 -2.95
N ASP A 62 16.13 10.57 -3.39
CA ASP A 62 14.67 10.68 -3.27
C ASP A 62 13.92 9.64 -4.11
N GLU A 63 14.42 9.31 -5.30
CA GLU A 63 13.75 8.40 -6.24
C GLU A 63 14.04 6.91 -5.97
N GLY A 64 14.84 6.62 -4.94
CA GLY A 64 15.39 5.30 -4.68
C GLY A 64 14.39 4.30 -4.11
N THR A 65 14.74 3.00 -4.12
CA THR A 65 13.95 1.98 -3.42
C THR A 65 14.17 2.06 -1.91
N SER A 66 13.07 2.20 -1.16
CA SER A 66 13.05 2.32 0.30
C SER A 66 12.82 0.97 0.96
N PHE A 67 13.78 0.53 1.78
CA PHE A 67 13.69 -0.74 2.52
C PHE A 67 13.44 -0.51 4.02
N PRO A 68 12.90 -1.53 4.72
CA PRO A 68 12.86 -1.52 6.18
C PRO A 68 14.29 -1.62 6.77
N THR A 69 14.41 -1.43 8.07
CA THR A 69 15.69 -1.60 8.80
C THR A 69 16.16 -3.06 8.82
N GLN A 70 17.43 -3.28 9.13
CA GLN A 70 18.03 -4.61 9.31
C GLN A 70 17.25 -5.43 10.35
N MET A 71 16.88 -4.81 11.46
CA MET A 71 16.11 -5.46 12.53
C MET A 71 14.72 -5.90 12.05
N ALA A 72 14.05 -5.09 11.21
CA ALA A 72 12.77 -5.48 10.62
C ALA A 72 12.91 -6.63 9.61
N ILE A 73 13.97 -6.62 8.78
CA ILE A 73 14.29 -7.74 7.89
C ILE A 73 14.55 -9.01 8.72
N ALA A 74 15.24 -8.86 9.84
CA ALA A 74 15.51 -9.94 10.76
C ALA A 74 14.27 -10.51 11.43
N ALA A 75 13.34 -9.63 11.80
CA ALA A 75 12.07 -10.04 12.37
C ALA A 75 11.23 -10.86 11.39
N GLY A 76 11.34 -10.61 10.09
CA GLY A 76 10.70 -11.42 9.05
C GLY A 76 11.30 -12.81 8.87
N GLY A 77 12.49 -13.08 9.42
CA GLY A 77 13.08 -14.41 9.54
C GLY A 77 13.94 -14.90 8.37
N GLU A 78 13.95 -14.22 7.22
CA GLU A 78 14.40 -14.79 5.94
C GLU A 78 15.72 -14.16 5.42
N PRO A 79 16.90 -14.82 5.49
CA PRO A 79 18.16 -14.27 4.97
C PRO A 79 18.12 -13.82 3.51
N ARG A 80 17.29 -14.46 2.67
CA ARG A 80 17.09 -14.08 1.25
C ARG A 80 16.58 -12.65 1.08
N ASP A 81 15.93 -12.08 2.09
CA ASP A 81 15.42 -10.71 2.05
C ASP A 81 16.58 -9.71 2.15
N ALA A 82 17.59 -10.00 2.98
CA ALA A 82 18.82 -9.21 3.03
C ALA A 82 19.64 -9.34 1.73
N TYR A 83 19.66 -10.53 1.10
CA TYR A 83 20.25 -10.68 -0.24
C TYR A 83 19.51 -9.82 -1.28
N THR A 84 18.19 -9.87 -1.28
CA THR A 84 17.34 -9.09 -2.22
C THR A 84 17.57 -7.60 -2.06
N MET A 85 17.62 -7.13 -0.81
CA MET A 85 17.95 -5.75 -0.48
C MET A 85 19.34 -5.36 -1.00
N GLY A 86 20.38 -6.16 -0.71
CA GLY A 86 21.74 -5.90 -1.18
C GLY A 86 21.83 -5.84 -2.70
N LYS A 87 21.15 -6.77 -3.40
CA LYS A 87 21.07 -6.82 -4.86
C LYS A 87 20.45 -5.56 -5.45
N ILE A 88 19.24 -5.19 -5.01
CA ILE A 88 18.53 -4.01 -5.54
C ILE A 88 19.33 -2.74 -5.24
N THR A 89 19.86 -2.63 -4.02
CA THR A 89 20.70 -1.49 -3.62
C THR A 89 21.93 -1.35 -4.52
N ALA A 90 22.61 -2.45 -4.85
CA ALA A 90 23.77 -2.43 -5.74
C ALA A 90 23.41 -2.03 -7.17
N LEU A 91 22.32 -2.57 -7.72
CA LEU A 91 21.85 -2.22 -9.06
C LEU A 91 21.51 -0.72 -9.17
N GLU A 92 20.74 -0.19 -8.21
CA GLU A 92 20.40 1.24 -8.15
C GLU A 92 21.63 2.12 -7.91
N ALA A 93 22.52 1.73 -6.99
CA ALA A 93 23.74 2.46 -6.70
C ALA A 93 24.57 2.66 -7.98
N ARG A 94 24.73 1.62 -8.81
CA ARG A 94 25.48 1.70 -10.07
C ARG A 94 24.86 2.69 -11.06
N GLN A 95 23.54 2.82 -11.11
CA GLN A 95 22.86 3.81 -11.94
C GLN A 95 23.00 5.23 -11.39
N ALA A 96 23.15 5.40 -10.09
CA ALA A 96 23.46 6.69 -9.47
C ALA A 96 24.95 7.07 -9.54
N GLY A 97 25.80 6.20 -10.10
CA GLY A 97 27.26 6.39 -10.13
C GLY A 97 27.95 6.14 -8.78
N VAL A 98 27.28 5.40 -7.88
CA VAL A 98 27.80 4.92 -6.60
C VAL A 98 28.26 3.47 -6.77
N HIS A 99 29.42 3.15 -6.21
CA HIS A 99 30.05 1.83 -6.35
C HIS A 99 30.30 1.17 -5.00
N TRP A 100 30.49 1.97 -3.95
CA TRP A 100 30.92 1.53 -2.63
C TRP A 100 29.80 1.72 -1.61
N ILE A 101 29.14 0.63 -1.25
CA ILE A 101 28.01 0.65 -0.33
C ILE A 101 28.53 0.45 1.09
N TYR A 102 28.31 1.44 1.95
CA TYR A 102 28.68 1.37 3.36
C TYR A 102 27.64 0.60 4.18
N ALA A 103 27.41 -0.65 3.81
CA ALA A 103 26.52 -1.62 4.43
C ALA A 103 26.96 -3.05 4.05
N PRO A 104 26.63 -4.08 4.87
CA PRO A 104 25.72 -4.06 6.00
C PRO A 104 26.39 -3.67 7.32
N VAL A 105 25.58 -3.20 8.28
CA VAL A 105 25.99 -3.17 9.69
C VAL A 105 26.05 -4.62 10.19
N ALA A 106 27.24 -5.03 10.62
CA ALA A 106 27.57 -6.36 11.13
C ALA A 106 27.64 -6.41 12.66
N ASP A 107 27.39 -5.28 13.33
CA ASP A 107 27.34 -5.20 14.79
C ASP A 107 26.19 -6.06 15.36
N VAL A 108 26.44 -6.74 16.47
CA VAL A 108 25.43 -7.53 17.20
C VAL A 108 24.82 -6.64 18.30
N ASN A 109 23.51 -6.39 18.27
CA ASN A 109 22.87 -5.50 19.23
C ASN A 109 22.56 -6.20 20.55
N ASN A 110 23.57 -6.47 21.37
CA ASN A 110 23.46 -7.10 22.69
C ASN A 110 23.22 -6.11 23.84
N ASN A 111 23.24 -4.80 23.57
CA ASN A 111 22.94 -3.75 24.55
C ASN A 111 21.65 -2.99 24.15
N PRO A 112 20.54 -3.14 24.89
CA PRO A 112 19.29 -2.41 24.63
C PRO A 112 19.43 -0.88 24.67
N GLY A 113 20.38 -0.38 25.48
CA GLY A 113 20.66 1.04 25.64
C GLY A 113 21.54 1.63 24.54
N ASN A 114 21.93 0.84 23.52
CA ASN A 114 22.77 1.34 22.44
C ASN A 114 22.01 2.39 21.61
N PRO A 115 22.48 3.66 21.57
CA PRO A 115 21.76 4.75 20.91
C PRO A 115 22.06 4.84 19.41
N ILE A 116 23.04 4.08 18.89
CA ILE A 116 23.58 4.27 17.53
C ILE A 116 23.46 3.03 16.63
N ILE A 117 23.52 1.81 17.19
CA ILE A 117 23.32 0.56 16.44
C ILE A 117 21.85 0.19 16.44
N ASN A 118 21.30 -0.29 17.56
CA ASN A 118 19.87 -0.53 17.75
C ASN A 118 19.24 -1.22 16.51
N THR A 119 18.21 -0.61 15.90
CA THR A 119 17.53 -1.16 14.70
C THR A 119 18.39 -1.32 13.45
N ARG A 120 19.60 -0.75 13.40
CA ARG A 120 20.55 -0.94 12.28
C ARG A 120 21.22 -2.30 12.31
N SER A 121 21.23 -2.99 13.46
CA SER A 121 21.66 -4.39 13.55
C SER A 121 20.54 -5.34 13.13
N PHE A 122 20.90 -6.54 12.67
CA PHE A 122 19.96 -7.62 12.47
C PHE A 122 19.48 -8.26 13.78
N GLY A 123 20.13 -8.08 14.93
CA GLY A 123 19.67 -8.68 16.19
C GLY A 123 20.76 -8.92 17.23
N GLU A 124 20.43 -9.71 18.25
CA GLU A 124 21.35 -10.02 19.37
C GLU A 124 22.06 -11.38 19.26
N ASP A 125 21.62 -12.26 18.36
CA ASP A 125 22.24 -13.57 18.13
C ASP A 125 23.33 -13.47 17.05
N PRO A 126 24.63 -13.66 17.38
CA PRO A 126 25.72 -13.54 16.42
C PRO A 126 25.63 -14.51 15.25
N ALA A 127 25.07 -15.71 15.44
CA ALA A 127 24.90 -16.68 14.35
C ALA A 127 23.85 -16.18 13.36
N ARG A 128 22.72 -15.66 13.86
CA ARG A 128 21.67 -15.11 13.01
C ARG A 128 22.07 -13.83 12.30
N VAL A 129 22.79 -12.95 12.99
CA VAL A 129 23.37 -11.73 12.38
C VAL A 129 24.32 -12.13 11.25
N SER A 130 25.14 -13.16 11.45
CA SER A 130 26.08 -13.66 10.42
C SER A 130 25.38 -14.13 9.14
N GLU A 131 24.29 -14.88 9.25
CA GLU A 131 23.52 -15.33 8.08
C GLU A 131 23.04 -14.16 7.21
N PHE A 132 22.51 -13.12 7.87
CA PHE A 132 22.04 -11.92 7.17
C PHE A 132 23.15 -11.07 6.59
N VAL A 133 24.22 -10.88 7.34
CA VAL A 133 25.41 -10.16 6.88
C VAL A 133 25.96 -10.84 5.64
N SER A 134 26.16 -12.16 5.66
CA SER A 134 26.62 -12.93 4.50
C SER A 134 25.65 -12.82 3.32
N ALA A 135 24.33 -12.86 3.57
CA ALA A 135 23.33 -12.73 2.51
C ALA A 135 23.35 -11.33 1.85
N TYR A 136 23.40 -10.26 2.64
CA TYR A 136 23.48 -8.89 2.12
C TYR A 136 24.79 -8.66 1.36
N VAL A 137 25.92 -9.10 1.92
CA VAL A 137 27.24 -9.00 1.27
C VAL A 137 27.21 -9.65 -0.11
N ARG A 138 26.71 -10.89 -0.20
CA ARG A 138 26.55 -11.57 -1.50
C ARG A 138 25.62 -10.81 -2.45
N GLY A 139 24.49 -10.31 -1.94
CA GLY A 139 23.56 -9.49 -2.72
C GLY A 139 24.25 -8.30 -3.38
N VAL A 140 25.11 -7.59 -2.66
CA VAL A 140 25.86 -6.45 -3.21
C VAL A 140 27.00 -6.89 -4.14
N GLU A 141 27.87 -7.80 -3.69
CA GLU A 141 29.10 -8.19 -4.40
C GLU A 141 28.80 -8.91 -5.72
N GLU A 142 27.78 -9.77 -5.77
CA GLU A 142 27.37 -10.50 -6.98
C GLU A 142 26.69 -9.59 -8.02
N ASN A 143 26.23 -8.40 -7.62
CA ASN A 143 25.49 -7.46 -8.48
C ASN A 143 26.28 -6.16 -8.76
N GLY A 144 27.60 -6.23 -8.68
CA GLY A 144 28.50 -5.19 -9.18
C GLY A 144 28.75 -4.01 -8.22
N GLY A 145 28.35 -4.15 -6.96
CA GLY A 145 28.71 -3.22 -5.88
C GLY A 145 29.90 -3.70 -5.05
N LEU A 146 30.40 -2.82 -4.18
CA LEU A 146 31.41 -3.11 -3.18
C LEU A 146 30.78 -2.96 -1.79
N ALA A 147 30.56 -4.08 -1.10
CA ALA A 147 29.94 -4.11 0.22
C ALA A 147 30.93 -3.73 1.32
N THR A 148 30.43 -3.18 2.43
CA THR A 148 31.26 -2.80 3.58
C THR A 148 30.63 -3.27 4.89
N ALA A 149 31.21 -4.30 5.50
CA ALA A 149 30.82 -4.70 6.85
C ALA A 149 31.33 -3.68 7.87
N LYS A 150 30.47 -3.26 8.81
CA LYS A 150 30.79 -2.21 9.80
C LYS A 150 30.09 -2.43 11.15
N HIS A 151 30.63 -1.97 12.28
CA HIS A 151 31.84 -1.16 12.45
C HIS A 151 32.88 -1.95 13.24
N PHE A 152 33.94 -2.42 12.56
CA PHE A 152 34.95 -3.27 13.18
C PHE A 152 35.71 -2.52 14.31
N PRO A 153 35.94 -3.12 15.50
CA PRO A 153 35.75 -4.54 15.87
C PRO A 153 34.36 -4.97 16.35
N GLY A 154 33.37 -4.08 16.41
CA GLY A 154 32.02 -4.36 16.90
C GLY A 154 31.53 -3.23 17.82
N HIS A 155 30.51 -2.50 17.38
CA HIS A 155 29.95 -1.31 18.07
C HIS A 155 28.64 -1.63 18.83
N GLY A 156 28.26 -2.91 18.89
CA GLY A 156 26.97 -3.36 19.41
C GLY A 156 26.71 -3.13 20.90
N ASP A 157 27.77 -3.07 21.71
CA ASP A 157 27.69 -3.05 23.18
C ASP A 157 27.90 -1.67 23.82
N THR A 158 28.03 -0.59 23.02
CA THR A 158 28.34 0.73 23.57
C THR A 158 27.10 1.46 24.08
N ALA A 159 27.20 2.10 25.25
CA ALA A 159 26.18 3.01 25.78
C ALA A 159 26.43 4.49 25.44
N ALA A 160 27.54 4.80 24.74
CA ALA A 160 27.94 6.16 24.37
C ALA A 160 28.01 6.33 22.84
N ASP A 161 27.73 7.53 22.37
CA ASP A 161 27.77 7.88 20.94
C ASP A 161 29.17 8.31 20.50
N SER A 162 29.76 7.57 19.55
CA SER A 162 31.10 7.84 18.98
C SER A 162 31.23 9.21 18.29
N HIS A 163 30.10 9.83 17.94
CA HIS A 163 30.09 11.17 17.37
C HIS A 163 30.36 12.27 18.41
N ILE A 164 30.24 11.96 19.71
CA ILE A 164 30.39 12.91 20.83
C ILE A 164 31.70 12.66 21.59
N ASP A 165 31.99 11.41 21.97
CA ASP A 165 33.25 11.01 22.63
C ASP A 165 33.61 9.57 22.23
N LEU A 166 34.79 9.06 22.62
CA LEU A 166 35.30 7.73 22.28
C LEU A 166 34.58 6.63 23.11
N PRO A 167 33.69 5.81 22.51
CA PRO A 167 33.00 4.75 23.24
C PRO A 167 33.95 3.62 23.59
N VAL A 168 33.74 3.00 24.74
CA VAL A 168 34.60 1.92 25.26
C VAL A 168 33.85 0.60 25.23
N ILE A 169 34.49 -0.43 24.67
CA ILE A 169 34.06 -1.83 24.77
C ILE A 169 34.90 -2.51 25.86
N HIS A 170 34.27 -2.83 26.98
CA HIS A 170 34.93 -3.45 28.13
C HIS A 170 35.07 -4.98 28.03
N ALA A 171 34.64 -5.58 26.91
CA ALA A 171 34.69 -7.02 26.68
C ALA A 171 36.14 -7.55 26.62
N ASP A 172 36.34 -8.76 27.14
CA ASP A 172 37.61 -9.48 26.97
C ASP A 172 37.74 -10.10 25.57
N ARG A 173 38.93 -10.60 25.24
CA ARG A 173 39.19 -11.21 23.92
C ARG A 173 38.27 -12.41 23.65
N GLN A 174 37.94 -13.22 24.66
CA GLN A 174 37.10 -14.40 24.47
C GLN A 174 35.67 -14.01 24.08
N ARG A 175 35.13 -12.96 24.72
CA ARG A 175 33.83 -12.39 24.38
C ARG A 175 33.83 -11.87 22.95
N LEU A 176 34.84 -11.07 22.58
CA LEU A 176 35.02 -10.53 21.23
C LEU A 176 35.04 -11.65 20.16
N GLU A 177 35.73 -12.75 20.41
CA GLU A 177 35.76 -13.91 19.50
C GLU A 177 34.42 -14.62 19.37
N SER A 178 33.65 -14.68 20.46
CA SER A 178 32.37 -15.42 20.53
C SER A 178 31.15 -14.64 20.06
N LEU A 179 31.24 -13.30 19.98
CA LEU A 179 30.11 -12.43 19.66
C LEU A 179 30.47 -11.40 18.58
N GLU A 180 31.33 -10.44 18.87
CA GLU A 180 31.57 -9.29 17.98
C GLU A 180 32.23 -9.70 16.67
N PHE A 181 33.22 -10.61 16.69
CA PHE A 181 33.96 -11.03 15.49
C PHE A 181 33.18 -11.99 14.60
N VAL A 182 32.12 -12.64 15.12
CA VAL A 182 31.42 -13.71 14.42
C VAL A 182 30.80 -13.22 13.10
N PRO A 183 30.03 -12.11 13.07
CA PRO A 183 29.54 -11.54 11.81
C PRO A 183 30.63 -11.04 10.86
N PHE A 184 31.76 -10.52 11.37
CA PHE A 184 32.87 -10.09 10.51
C PHE A 184 33.56 -11.28 9.84
N ARG A 185 33.77 -12.39 10.55
CA ARG A 185 34.26 -13.65 9.95
C ARG A 185 33.31 -14.13 8.87
N ALA A 186 32.00 -14.05 9.10
CA ALA A 186 30.99 -14.42 8.11
C ALA A 186 30.96 -13.49 6.89
N ALA A 187 31.17 -12.18 7.08
CA ALA A 187 31.32 -11.22 5.99
C ALA A 187 32.57 -11.51 5.14
N ILE A 188 33.71 -11.78 5.79
CA ILE A 188 34.97 -12.14 5.11
C ILE A 188 34.79 -13.44 4.31
N ALA A 189 34.18 -14.46 4.91
CA ALA A 189 33.88 -15.72 4.23
C ALA A 189 32.91 -15.56 3.05
N ALA A 190 31.98 -14.61 3.13
CA ALA A 190 31.06 -14.24 2.04
C ALA A 190 31.72 -13.38 0.94
N GLY A 191 33.00 -13.00 1.09
CA GLY A 191 33.74 -12.24 0.09
C GLY A 191 33.53 -10.74 0.15
N VAL A 192 33.21 -10.18 1.33
CA VAL A 192 33.05 -8.72 1.50
C VAL A 192 34.28 -7.97 0.99
N GLY A 193 34.08 -6.97 0.13
CA GLY A 193 35.19 -6.25 -0.47
C GLY A 193 35.77 -5.15 0.40
N SER A 194 35.04 -4.70 1.44
CA SER A 194 35.48 -3.65 2.36
C SER A 194 35.05 -3.90 3.80
N ILE A 195 35.83 -3.40 4.77
CA ILE A 195 35.47 -3.32 6.19
C ILE A 195 35.71 -1.89 6.67
N MET A 196 34.70 -1.33 7.35
CA MET A 196 34.82 -0.03 8.00
C MET A 196 35.15 -0.21 9.47
N THR A 197 36.16 0.50 9.96
CA THR A 197 36.54 0.51 11.38
C THR A 197 35.80 1.60 12.14
N GLY A 198 35.24 1.26 13.30
CA GLY A 198 34.64 2.24 14.22
C GLY A 198 35.68 2.93 15.10
N HIS A 199 35.42 4.16 15.50
CA HIS A 199 36.23 4.90 16.47
C HIS A 199 35.89 4.43 17.88
N LEU A 200 36.45 3.28 18.29
CA LEU A 200 36.15 2.58 19.54
C LEU A 200 37.43 2.37 20.37
N ASN A 201 37.35 2.54 21.68
CA ASN A 201 38.38 2.07 22.60
C ASN A 201 38.07 0.62 23.00
N VAL A 202 39.02 -0.28 22.80
CA VAL A 202 38.88 -1.71 23.12
C VAL A 202 40.10 -2.17 23.91
N PRO A 203 40.13 -1.98 25.25
CA PRO A 203 41.32 -2.20 26.08
C PRO A 203 41.90 -3.62 25.99
N ALA A 204 41.05 -4.62 25.72
CA ALA A 204 41.47 -6.01 25.55
C ALA A 204 42.33 -6.26 24.29
N LEU A 205 42.28 -5.35 23.31
CA LEU A 205 43.08 -5.40 22.08
C LEU A 205 44.12 -4.28 22.02
N GLU A 206 43.79 -3.08 22.51
CA GLU A 206 44.68 -1.92 22.54
C GLU A 206 44.75 -1.35 23.97
N PRO A 207 45.82 -1.62 24.74
CA PRO A 207 45.94 -1.16 26.12
C PRO A 207 45.99 0.37 26.26
N ASP A 208 46.44 1.10 25.22
CA ASP A 208 46.40 2.56 25.26
C ASP A 208 44.97 3.07 25.05
N SER A 209 44.33 3.47 26.15
CA SER A 209 42.99 4.05 26.18
C SER A 209 42.78 5.30 25.31
N ASN A 210 43.86 5.95 24.84
CA ASN A 210 43.79 7.09 23.94
C ASN A 210 43.85 6.71 22.46
N THR A 211 44.10 5.44 22.13
CA THR A 211 44.23 4.96 20.75
C THR A 211 42.95 4.22 20.33
N PRO A 212 42.08 4.83 19.49
CA PRO A 212 40.90 4.16 18.97
C PRO A 212 41.28 3.00 18.04
N ALA A 213 40.36 2.05 17.84
CA ALA A 213 40.51 0.92 16.93
C ALA A 213 40.96 1.34 15.52
N THR A 214 40.45 2.46 15.02
CA THR A 214 40.83 3.05 13.73
C THR A 214 42.30 3.45 13.62
N LEU A 215 42.98 3.69 14.75
CA LEU A 215 44.38 4.13 14.83
C LEU A 215 45.30 3.05 15.43
N SER A 216 44.78 1.87 15.79
CA SER A 216 45.57 0.78 16.40
C SER A 216 46.03 -0.22 15.34
N SER A 217 47.36 -0.39 15.23
CA SER A 217 47.93 -1.44 14.38
C SER A 217 47.68 -2.85 14.90
N HIS A 218 47.53 -3.00 16.22
CA HIS A 218 47.16 -4.29 16.80
C HIS A 218 45.78 -4.72 16.31
N ILE A 219 44.80 -3.80 16.30
CA ILE A 219 43.44 -4.12 15.87
C ILE A 219 43.34 -4.28 14.35
N LEU A 220 43.85 -3.32 13.55
CA LEU A 220 43.65 -3.34 12.10
C LEU A 220 44.62 -4.25 11.34
N THR A 221 45.83 -4.46 11.86
CA THR A 221 46.83 -5.31 11.20
C THR A 221 46.93 -6.67 11.87
N GLU A 222 47.19 -6.76 13.17
CA GLU A 222 47.34 -8.08 13.80
C GLU A 222 46.01 -8.84 13.84
N VAL A 223 44.94 -8.25 14.37
CA VAL A 223 43.64 -8.93 14.44
C VAL A 223 42.96 -9.02 13.07
N LEU A 224 42.63 -7.89 12.44
CA LEU A 224 41.80 -7.91 11.23
C LEU A 224 42.50 -8.54 10.01
N ARG A 225 43.75 -8.17 9.74
CA ARG A 225 44.49 -8.65 8.56
C ARG A 225 45.08 -10.04 8.77
N LYS A 226 45.69 -10.32 9.93
CA LYS A 226 46.36 -11.61 10.18
C LYS A 226 45.42 -12.65 10.80
N ASP A 227 44.83 -12.37 11.97
CA ASP A 227 43.99 -13.36 12.67
C ASP A 227 42.69 -13.68 11.92
N LEU A 228 42.01 -12.65 11.39
CA LEU A 228 40.76 -12.81 10.64
C LEU A 228 40.98 -13.00 9.13
N GLY A 229 42.19 -12.76 8.64
CA GLY A 229 42.58 -13.02 7.25
C GLY A 229 41.98 -12.06 6.21
N PHE A 230 41.47 -10.89 6.59
CA PHE A 230 40.81 -9.98 5.65
C PHE A 230 41.77 -9.40 4.59
N GLN A 231 41.42 -9.52 3.31
CA GLN A 231 42.27 -9.04 2.19
C GLN A 231 41.73 -7.82 1.44
N GLY A 232 40.47 -7.43 1.68
CA GLY A 232 39.81 -6.29 1.00
C GLY A 232 40.26 -4.92 1.51
N LEU A 233 39.46 -3.88 1.25
CA LEU A 233 39.74 -2.51 1.69
C LEU A 233 39.38 -2.29 3.16
N VAL A 234 40.29 -1.69 3.93
CA VAL A 234 39.97 -1.12 5.24
C VAL A 234 39.76 0.38 5.07
N VAL A 235 38.56 0.84 5.43
CA VAL A 235 38.18 2.26 5.40
C VAL A 235 37.89 2.74 6.81
N THR A 236 38.29 3.97 7.15
CA THR A 236 37.88 4.56 8.44
C THR A 236 36.38 4.84 8.46
N ASP A 237 35.78 4.89 9.64
CA ASP A 237 34.60 5.74 9.83
C ASP A 237 34.94 7.21 9.57
N ALA A 238 33.95 8.10 9.55
CA ALA A 238 34.14 9.51 9.23
C ALA A 238 35.14 10.18 10.21
N MET A 239 36.30 10.59 9.71
CA MET A 239 37.39 11.11 10.53
C MET A 239 37.11 12.49 11.15
N ASP A 240 36.01 13.14 10.77
CA ASP A 240 35.52 14.39 11.37
C ASP A 240 34.68 14.16 12.64
N MET A 241 34.47 12.90 13.04
CA MET A 241 33.79 12.52 14.29
C MET A 241 34.60 12.86 15.55
N GLY A 242 33.89 13.12 16.66
CA GLY A 242 34.47 13.50 17.96
C GLY A 242 35.46 12.48 18.53
N GLY A 243 35.22 11.18 18.31
CA GLY A 243 36.12 10.10 18.73
C GLY A 243 37.56 10.20 18.20
N ILE A 244 37.80 10.98 17.14
CA ILE A 244 39.13 11.27 16.59
C ILE A 244 39.51 12.74 16.82
N THR A 245 38.65 13.68 16.43
CA THR A 245 39.00 15.11 16.32
C THR A 245 39.28 15.78 17.66
N VAL A 246 38.74 15.25 18.76
CA VAL A 246 39.02 15.75 20.13
C VAL A 246 40.44 15.39 20.58
N ARG A 247 41.05 14.32 20.03
CA ARG A 247 42.30 13.74 20.54
C ARG A 247 43.49 13.96 19.64
N PHE A 248 43.27 14.03 18.33
CA PHE A 248 44.35 14.08 17.35
C PHE A 248 44.13 15.19 16.32
N ALA A 249 45.19 15.93 16.02
CA ALA A 249 45.17 16.88 14.91
C ALA A 249 44.88 16.13 13.59
N PRO A 250 44.12 16.72 12.65
CA PRO A 250 43.66 16.04 11.43
C PRO A 250 44.76 15.32 10.64
N GLY A 251 45.91 15.96 10.45
CA GLY A 251 47.05 15.38 9.74
C GLY A 251 47.71 14.21 10.49
N GLU A 252 47.81 14.28 11.81
CA GLU A 252 48.39 13.21 12.64
C GLU A 252 47.46 12.00 12.70
N ALA A 253 46.15 12.23 12.82
CA ALA A 253 45.15 11.16 12.77
C ALA A 253 45.23 10.39 11.45
N ALA A 254 45.34 11.10 10.32
CA ALA A 254 45.48 10.50 8.99
C ALA A 254 46.73 9.61 8.89
N VAL A 255 47.88 10.10 9.36
CA VAL A 255 49.14 9.34 9.37
C VAL A 255 49.02 8.09 10.24
N ARG A 256 48.44 8.21 11.44
CA ARG A 256 48.22 7.07 12.36
C ARG A 256 47.30 6.01 11.77
N ALA A 257 46.19 6.41 11.14
CA ALA A 257 45.26 5.47 10.51
C ALA A 257 45.95 4.64 9.40
N VAL A 258 46.76 5.29 8.55
CA VAL A 258 47.52 4.58 7.50
C VAL A 258 48.56 3.64 8.12
N LEU A 259 49.27 4.07 9.16
CA LEU A 259 50.21 3.20 9.89
C LEU A 259 49.51 1.99 10.53
N ALA A 260 48.30 2.18 11.05
CA ALA A 260 47.53 1.13 11.70
C ALA A 260 47.12 0.00 10.74
N GLY A 261 46.84 0.31 9.47
CA GLY A 261 46.43 -0.72 8.50
C GLY A 261 45.34 -0.28 7.52
N THR A 262 44.82 0.94 7.69
CA THR A 262 43.78 1.52 6.82
C THR A 262 44.30 1.76 5.40
N ASP A 263 43.44 1.53 4.41
CA ASP A 263 43.71 1.83 3.00
C ASP A 263 43.07 3.16 2.57
N CYS A 264 41.87 3.47 3.05
CA CYS A 264 41.11 4.67 2.69
C CYS A 264 40.70 5.50 3.93
N LEU A 265 40.93 6.81 3.87
CA LEU A 265 40.49 7.75 4.92
C LEU A 265 39.15 8.37 4.50
N LEU A 266 38.10 8.15 5.27
CA LEU A 266 36.77 8.70 5.02
C LEU A 266 36.62 10.05 5.72
N MET A 267 36.21 11.07 4.96
CA MET A 267 35.91 12.42 5.47
C MET A 267 36.97 13.00 6.43
N PRO A 268 38.26 13.10 6.03
CA PRO A 268 39.23 13.84 6.83
C PRO A 268 38.76 15.29 6.99
N PRO A 269 38.67 15.84 8.21
CA PRO A 269 38.06 17.15 8.45
C PRO A 269 38.78 18.30 7.73
N VAL A 270 40.09 18.14 7.47
CA VAL A 270 40.88 19.05 6.62
C VAL A 270 41.68 18.20 5.62
N PRO A 271 41.15 17.94 4.41
CA PRO A 271 41.80 17.08 3.42
C PRO A 271 43.23 17.51 3.05
N ASP A 272 43.47 18.80 2.86
CA ASP A 272 44.80 19.36 2.59
C ASP A 272 45.82 19.01 3.67
N ALA A 273 45.46 19.23 4.94
CA ALA A 273 46.34 18.95 6.07
C ALA A 273 46.63 17.44 6.20
N ALA A 274 45.65 16.59 5.91
CA ALA A 274 45.84 15.15 5.86
C ALA A 274 46.81 14.75 4.74
N PHE A 275 46.64 15.31 3.53
CA PHE A 275 47.50 15.03 2.38
C PHE A 275 48.94 15.48 2.63
N GLU A 276 49.14 16.71 3.12
CA GLU A 276 50.47 17.24 3.46
C GLU A 276 51.16 16.43 4.56
N ALA A 277 50.41 16.01 5.59
CA ALA A 277 50.96 15.18 6.67
C ALA A 277 51.39 13.80 6.17
N LEU A 278 50.59 13.15 5.32
CA LEU A 278 50.96 11.88 4.69
C LEU A 278 52.20 12.02 3.80
N GLN A 279 52.29 13.08 2.99
CA GLN A 279 53.47 13.35 2.19
C GLN A 279 54.72 13.54 3.05
N ARG A 280 54.64 14.30 4.15
CA ARG A 280 55.74 14.47 5.10
C ARG A 280 56.12 13.16 5.78
N ALA A 281 55.14 12.36 6.20
CA ALA A 281 55.37 11.08 6.83
C ALA A 281 56.09 10.10 5.89
N VAL A 282 55.74 10.06 4.60
CA VAL A 282 56.44 9.25 3.60
C VAL A 282 57.86 9.78 3.35
N LYS A 283 58.03 11.11 3.16
CA LYS A 283 59.35 11.73 2.93
C LYS A 283 60.32 11.50 4.11
N SER A 284 59.80 11.50 5.34
CA SER A 284 60.57 11.25 6.56
C SER A 284 60.87 9.77 6.84
N GLY A 285 60.25 8.84 6.10
CA GLY A 285 60.35 7.40 6.34
C GLY A 285 59.44 6.87 7.46
N ARG A 286 58.63 7.72 8.10
CA ARG A 286 57.62 7.29 9.10
C ARG A 286 56.61 6.32 8.48
N ILE A 287 56.19 6.58 7.24
CA ILE A 287 55.43 5.62 6.42
C ILE A 287 56.36 5.09 5.33
N SER A 288 56.57 3.78 5.29
CA SER A 288 57.37 3.16 4.22
C SER A 288 56.62 3.16 2.88
N ARG A 289 57.36 3.16 1.77
CA ARG A 289 56.75 3.07 0.43
C ARG A 289 55.99 1.76 0.25
N GLU A 290 56.52 0.67 0.78
CA GLU A 290 55.92 -0.65 0.72
C GLU A 290 54.55 -0.69 1.41
N ARG A 291 54.42 -0.01 2.56
CA ARG A 291 53.13 0.11 3.26
C ARG A 291 52.10 0.84 2.40
N LEU A 292 52.50 1.90 1.72
CA LEU A 292 51.64 2.67 0.81
C LEU A 292 51.25 1.83 -0.42
N ASP A 293 52.21 1.17 -1.06
CA ASP A 293 52.01 0.36 -2.27
C ASP A 293 51.00 -0.77 -2.04
N VAL A 294 51.03 -1.38 -0.86
CA VAL A 294 50.05 -2.41 -0.46
C VAL A 294 48.62 -1.85 -0.46
N SER A 295 48.40 -0.67 0.11
CA SER A 295 47.06 -0.05 0.13
C SER A 295 46.63 0.45 -1.25
N VAL A 296 47.52 1.10 -1.99
CA VAL A 296 47.24 1.56 -3.36
C VAL A 296 46.88 0.39 -4.27
N ARG A 297 47.58 -0.75 -4.16
CA ARG A 297 47.25 -1.97 -4.91
C ARG A 297 45.82 -2.43 -4.64
N ARG A 298 45.41 -2.55 -3.38
CA ARG A 298 44.03 -2.95 -3.03
C ARG A 298 42.99 -1.99 -3.58
N ILE A 299 43.25 -0.67 -3.52
CA ILE A 299 42.35 0.36 -4.06
C ILE A 299 42.19 0.21 -5.58
N LEU A 300 43.29 -0.01 -6.29
CA LEU A 300 43.27 -0.20 -7.74
C LEU A 300 42.61 -1.53 -8.14
N GLU A 301 42.84 -2.60 -7.38
CA GLU A 301 42.17 -3.90 -7.56
C GLU A 301 40.66 -3.78 -7.36
N ALA A 302 40.21 -3.07 -6.32
CA ALA A 302 38.79 -2.82 -6.10
C ALA A 302 38.15 -2.03 -7.27
N LYS A 303 38.83 -0.97 -7.75
CA LYS A 303 38.39 -0.18 -8.91
C LYS A 303 38.32 -1.03 -10.19
N ALA A 304 39.29 -1.91 -10.41
CA ALA A 304 39.33 -2.81 -11.56
C ALA A 304 38.23 -3.88 -11.49
N ARG A 305 37.99 -4.46 -10.30
CA ARG A 305 36.91 -5.42 -10.04
C ARG A 305 35.53 -4.82 -10.32
N LEU A 306 35.34 -3.55 -9.98
CA LEU A 306 34.13 -2.77 -10.26
C LEU A 306 34.01 -2.30 -11.72
N GLY A 307 34.98 -2.66 -12.58
CA GLY A 307 35.00 -2.33 -14.01
C GLY A 307 35.29 -0.87 -14.34
N LEU A 308 35.70 -0.05 -13.37
CA LEU A 308 35.84 1.41 -13.54
C LEU A 308 36.99 1.81 -14.46
N ASN A 309 37.98 0.93 -14.66
CA ASN A 309 39.02 1.11 -15.67
C ASN A 309 38.52 0.92 -17.11
N LYS A 310 37.35 0.27 -17.29
CA LYS A 310 36.73 0.04 -18.60
C LYS A 310 35.55 0.98 -18.85
N LYS A 311 34.65 1.10 -17.86
CA LYS A 311 33.45 1.95 -17.91
C LYS A 311 33.21 2.60 -16.55
N ARG A 312 33.62 3.87 -16.43
CA ARG A 312 33.45 4.71 -15.21
C ARG A 312 32.33 5.74 -15.29
N LEU A 313 31.72 5.90 -16.46
CA LEU A 313 30.63 6.85 -16.66
C LEU A 313 29.28 6.13 -16.64
N VAL A 314 28.31 6.79 -16.00
CA VAL A 314 26.90 6.43 -15.98
C VAL A 314 26.24 6.92 -17.27
N ASP A 315 25.33 6.10 -17.82
CA ASP A 315 24.44 6.55 -18.88
C ASP A 315 23.22 7.26 -18.28
N VAL A 316 23.28 8.59 -18.23
CA VAL A 316 22.24 9.40 -17.57
C VAL A 316 20.88 9.34 -18.26
N ASN A 317 20.83 8.92 -19.54
CA ASN A 317 19.56 8.79 -20.27
C ASN A 317 18.80 7.51 -19.89
N ALA A 318 19.51 6.49 -19.38
CA ALA A 318 18.93 5.21 -19.00
C ALA A 318 18.46 5.16 -17.53
N ILE A 319 18.70 6.21 -16.73
CA ILE A 319 18.35 6.24 -15.29
C ILE A 319 16.86 5.99 -15.07
N ASN A 320 16.00 6.62 -15.88
CA ASN A 320 14.54 6.48 -15.75
C ASN A 320 14.02 5.08 -16.07
N GLU A 321 14.82 4.22 -16.73
CA GLU A 321 14.44 2.86 -17.09
C GLU A 321 14.85 1.83 -16.03
N HIS A 322 15.80 2.16 -15.15
CA HIS A 322 16.52 1.19 -14.31
C HIS A 322 16.72 1.63 -12.85
N PHE A 323 15.96 2.62 -12.39
CA PHE A 323 16.05 3.14 -11.03
C PHE A 323 14.67 3.34 -10.42
N GLY A 324 14.47 2.95 -9.17
CA GLY A 324 13.18 3.09 -8.50
C GLY A 324 12.05 2.25 -9.12
N GLU A 325 12.38 1.11 -9.73
CA GLU A 325 11.40 0.28 -10.45
C GLU A 325 10.23 -0.14 -9.54
N THR A 326 9.01 -0.10 -10.07
CA THR A 326 7.80 -0.50 -9.33
C THR A 326 7.90 -1.94 -8.79
N ALA A 327 8.57 -2.84 -9.51
CA ALA A 327 8.80 -4.20 -9.07
C ALA A 327 9.69 -4.26 -7.81
N TRP A 328 10.71 -3.40 -7.72
CA TRP A 328 11.62 -3.32 -6.57
C TRP A 328 10.95 -2.67 -5.36
N GLN A 329 10.18 -1.60 -5.58
CA GLN A 329 9.36 -0.99 -4.53
C GLN A 329 8.36 -2.01 -3.94
N LYS A 330 7.72 -2.82 -4.80
CA LYS A 330 6.85 -3.91 -4.34
C LYS A 330 7.61 -4.96 -3.52
N GLN A 331 8.80 -5.38 -3.96
CA GLN A 331 9.62 -6.34 -3.21
C GLN A 331 10.06 -5.78 -1.86
N ALA A 332 10.45 -4.51 -1.79
CA ALA A 332 10.82 -3.85 -0.54
C ALA A 332 9.63 -3.75 0.42
N GLN A 333 8.45 -3.43 -0.10
CA GLN A 333 7.20 -3.45 0.68
C GLN A 333 6.89 -4.85 1.21
N GLU A 334 6.99 -5.90 0.39
CA GLU A 334 6.73 -7.28 0.82
C GLU A 334 7.71 -7.76 1.91
N ILE A 335 8.98 -7.31 1.84
CA ILE A 335 9.98 -7.56 2.89
C ILE A 335 9.58 -6.84 4.18
N SER A 336 9.15 -5.58 4.09
CA SER A 336 8.65 -4.81 5.24
C SER A 336 7.40 -5.43 5.87
N ASP A 337 6.46 -5.90 5.05
CA ASP A 337 5.23 -6.56 5.49
C ASP A 337 5.55 -7.80 6.36
N ARG A 338 6.62 -8.55 6.02
CA ARG A 338 7.08 -9.71 6.81
C ARG A 338 7.68 -9.33 8.17
N GLY A 339 8.29 -8.15 8.27
CA GLY A 339 8.97 -7.69 9.47
C GLY A 339 8.04 -7.20 10.58
N VAL A 340 6.77 -6.92 10.29
CA VAL A 340 5.81 -6.45 11.30
C VAL A 340 5.64 -7.49 12.40
N THR A 341 5.86 -7.07 13.65
CA THR A 341 5.83 -7.95 14.83
C THR A 341 4.80 -7.46 15.84
N LEU A 342 3.85 -8.31 16.21
CA LEU A 342 2.89 -8.03 17.30
C LEU A 342 3.49 -8.48 18.63
N LEU A 343 3.74 -7.52 19.52
CA LEU A 343 4.40 -7.76 20.82
C LEU A 343 3.40 -7.98 21.95
N ARG A 344 2.21 -7.38 21.82
CA ARG A 344 1.16 -7.48 22.82
C ARG A 344 -0.19 -7.27 22.16
N ASP A 345 -1.18 -8.08 22.51
CA ASP A 345 -2.59 -7.84 22.18
C ASP A 345 -3.50 -8.53 23.20
N THR A 346 -3.44 -8.06 24.45
CA THR A 346 -4.24 -8.61 25.56
C THR A 346 -5.74 -8.67 25.25
N PRO A 347 -6.35 -7.62 24.67
CA PRO A 347 -7.77 -7.61 24.32
C PRO A 347 -8.12 -8.34 23.02
N ARG A 348 -7.15 -8.88 22.27
CA ARG A 348 -7.34 -9.51 20.95
C ARG A 348 -8.08 -8.59 19.97
N ARG A 349 -7.61 -7.36 19.82
CA ARG A 349 -8.25 -6.34 18.97
C ARG A 349 -7.99 -6.52 17.49
N LEU A 350 -6.89 -7.20 17.12
CA LEU A 350 -6.47 -7.29 15.72
C LEU A 350 -6.96 -8.57 15.05
N PRO A 351 -7.32 -8.51 13.75
CA PRO A 351 -7.36 -7.31 12.90
C PRO A 351 -8.57 -6.40 13.20
N LEU A 352 -8.42 -5.11 12.92
CA LEU A 352 -9.51 -4.14 12.86
C LEU A 352 -10.38 -4.39 11.61
N ASP A 353 -11.67 -4.09 11.71
CA ASP A 353 -12.65 -4.41 10.67
C ASP A 353 -13.11 -3.14 9.93
N ALA A 354 -12.55 -2.88 8.75
CA ALA A 354 -12.88 -1.72 7.93
C ALA A 354 -14.32 -1.75 7.37
N SER A 355 -14.98 -2.91 7.40
CA SER A 355 -16.38 -3.02 6.96
C SER A 355 -17.37 -2.44 7.96
N LYS A 356 -16.94 -2.21 9.21
CA LYS A 356 -17.76 -1.61 10.28
C LYS A 356 -17.53 -0.10 10.37
N PRO A 357 -18.56 0.67 10.77
CA PRO A 357 -18.40 2.09 11.01
C PRO A 357 -17.39 2.34 12.14
N SER A 358 -16.41 3.21 11.90
CA SER A 358 -15.39 3.51 12.91
C SER A 358 -14.65 4.81 12.60
N ARG A 359 -14.46 5.63 13.65
CA ARG A 359 -13.67 6.88 13.62
C ARG A 359 -12.38 6.68 14.40
N ALA A 360 -11.27 7.16 13.86
CA ALA A 360 -9.97 7.05 14.50
C ALA A 360 -9.40 8.39 14.94
N LEU A 361 -8.69 8.37 16.07
CA LEU A 361 -7.72 9.40 16.45
C LEU A 361 -6.32 8.87 16.14
N LEU A 362 -5.62 9.47 15.18
CA LEU A 362 -4.19 9.22 14.95
C LEU A 362 -3.35 10.22 15.74
N LEU A 363 -2.45 9.70 16.57
CA LEU A 363 -1.44 10.47 17.29
C LEU A 363 -0.08 10.10 16.71
N ALA A 364 0.48 10.97 15.88
CA ALA A 364 1.78 10.73 15.22
C ALA A 364 2.85 11.57 15.92
N PHE A 365 3.64 10.93 16.78
CA PHE A 365 4.65 11.58 17.61
C PHE A 365 6.05 11.20 17.15
N TYR A 366 6.83 12.20 16.78
CA TYR A 366 8.18 12.04 16.23
C TYR A 366 9.21 12.58 17.20
N ALA A 367 10.19 11.76 17.57
CA ALA A 367 11.25 12.13 18.52
C ALA A 367 12.38 13.00 17.90
N ASP A 368 12.16 13.55 16.71
CA ASP A 368 13.10 14.31 15.89
C ASP A 368 12.33 15.36 15.07
N PRO A 369 12.98 16.38 14.48
CA PRO A 369 12.30 17.34 13.60
C PRO A 369 11.76 16.65 12.35
N GLU A 370 10.44 16.69 12.17
CA GLU A 370 9.73 16.12 11.02
C GLU A 370 8.48 16.99 10.77
N PRO A 371 8.38 17.69 9.63
CA PRO A 371 7.24 18.57 9.35
C PRO A 371 5.92 17.82 9.15
N TYR A 372 5.95 16.57 8.67
CA TYR A 372 4.73 15.79 8.40
C TYR A 372 4.76 14.38 9.05
N PRO A 373 4.80 14.26 10.39
CA PRO A 373 4.85 12.97 11.06
C PRO A 373 3.67 12.06 10.64
N GLY A 374 4.00 10.82 10.27
CA GLY A 374 3.03 9.77 9.99
C GLY A 374 2.17 9.99 8.74
N GLU A 375 2.62 10.77 7.75
CA GLU A 375 1.84 11.06 6.54
C GLU A 375 1.42 9.80 5.77
N ASP A 376 2.35 8.85 5.55
CA ASP A 376 2.05 7.60 4.84
C ASP A 376 1.06 6.74 5.62
N LEU A 377 1.23 6.66 6.94
CA LEU A 377 0.30 5.99 7.83
C LEU A 377 -1.08 6.64 7.77
N GLU A 378 -1.18 7.96 7.89
CA GLU A 378 -2.46 8.69 7.82
C GLU A 378 -3.18 8.43 6.50
N ARG A 379 -2.46 8.47 5.37
CA ARG A 379 -3.02 8.21 4.04
C ARG A 379 -3.64 6.81 3.96
N GLU A 380 -2.97 5.81 4.53
CA GLU A 380 -3.50 4.44 4.60
C GLU A 380 -4.69 4.32 5.57
N LEU A 381 -4.65 4.97 6.73
CA LEU A 381 -5.75 4.94 7.71
C LEU A 381 -7.02 5.64 7.18
N ARG A 382 -6.88 6.75 6.46
CA ARG A 382 -8.00 7.49 5.86
C ARG A 382 -8.78 6.68 4.83
N ARG A 383 -8.16 5.66 4.23
CA ARG A 383 -8.83 4.73 3.31
C ARG A 383 -9.64 3.65 4.06
N ARG A 384 -9.37 3.42 5.34
CA ARG A 384 -9.92 2.27 6.09
C ARG A 384 -10.91 2.70 7.18
N PHE A 385 -10.74 3.89 7.76
CA PHE A 385 -11.70 4.50 8.69
C PHE A 385 -12.68 5.44 7.98
N ASP A 386 -13.84 5.67 8.59
CA ASP A 386 -14.82 6.65 8.08
C ASP A 386 -14.34 8.09 8.28
N SER A 387 -13.59 8.33 9.36
CA SER A 387 -12.88 9.58 9.60
C SER A 387 -11.62 9.35 10.43
N VAL A 388 -10.62 10.20 10.19
CA VAL A 388 -9.36 10.22 10.95
C VAL A 388 -9.10 11.65 11.41
N THR A 389 -9.11 11.85 12.72
CA THR A 389 -8.61 13.07 13.36
C THR A 389 -7.14 12.86 13.68
N THR A 390 -6.27 13.77 13.27
CA THR A 390 -4.81 13.59 13.42
C THR A 390 -4.22 14.67 14.31
N VAL A 391 -3.47 14.25 15.33
CA VAL A 391 -2.66 15.10 16.20
C VAL A 391 -1.20 14.74 15.97
N ARG A 392 -0.38 15.75 15.67
CA ARG A 392 1.04 15.59 15.33
C ARG A 392 1.91 16.32 16.33
N ALA A 393 2.97 15.67 16.74
CA ALA A 393 4.02 16.28 17.55
C ALA A 393 5.40 15.91 16.99
N ASP A 394 6.31 16.87 17.03
CA ASP A 394 7.73 16.68 16.71
C ASP A 394 8.56 17.61 17.62
N THR A 395 9.89 17.57 17.50
CA THR A 395 10.77 18.36 18.38
C THR A 395 11.00 19.80 17.93
N ARG A 396 10.44 20.21 16.78
CA ARG A 396 10.69 21.53 16.17
C ARG A 396 9.43 22.27 15.72
N PHE A 397 8.54 21.65 14.96
CA PHE A 397 7.44 22.35 14.29
C PHE A 397 6.15 22.34 15.12
N ARG A 398 5.92 21.29 15.92
CA ARG A 398 4.71 21.04 16.70
C ARG A 398 5.07 20.50 18.09
N ASP A 399 5.27 21.41 19.04
CA ASP A 399 5.56 21.05 20.44
C ASP A 399 4.33 20.37 21.11
N ALA A 400 4.55 19.17 21.67
CA ALA A 400 3.51 18.37 22.31
C ALA A 400 2.88 19.06 23.54
N SER A 401 3.62 19.91 24.24
CA SER A 401 3.13 20.63 25.43
C SER A 401 1.99 21.60 25.10
N ASN A 402 1.88 22.03 23.85
CA ASN A 402 0.84 22.95 23.37
C ASN A 402 -0.36 22.23 22.73
N LEU A 403 -0.33 20.90 22.66
CA LEU A 403 -1.40 20.11 22.04
C LEU A 403 -2.45 19.69 23.08
N LYS A 404 -3.69 19.58 22.61
CA LYS A 404 -4.81 19.04 23.39
C LYS A 404 -5.39 17.86 22.64
N LEU A 405 -5.67 16.78 23.36
CA LEU A 405 -6.38 15.64 22.81
C LEU A 405 -7.84 16.03 22.53
N PRO A 406 -8.43 15.55 21.43
CA PRO A 406 -9.86 15.73 21.21
C PRO A 406 -10.67 14.95 22.27
N PRO A 407 -11.92 15.35 22.53
CA PRO A 407 -12.79 14.65 23.49
C PRO A 407 -12.92 13.17 23.13
N PRO A 408 -12.94 12.24 24.12
CA PRO A 408 -13.06 10.80 23.84
C PRO A 408 -14.23 10.45 22.92
N ASP A 409 -15.38 11.10 23.04
CA ASP A 409 -16.56 10.79 22.21
C ASP A 409 -16.41 11.12 20.71
N SER A 410 -15.34 11.81 20.31
CA SER A 410 -15.06 12.13 18.91
C SER A 410 -14.41 10.98 18.13
N TYR A 411 -13.97 9.91 18.79
CA TYR A 411 -13.34 8.75 18.16
C TYR A 411 -13.71 7.44 18.86
N ASP A 412 -13.56 6.33 18.13
CA ASP A 412 -13.90 4.98 18.59
C ASP A 412 -12.64 4.16 18.91
N VAL A 413 -11.52 4.48 18.27
CA VAL A 413 -10.19 3.91 18.52
C VAL A 413 -9.10 4.98 18.38
N ALA A 414 -8.10 4.94 19.24
CA ALA A 414 -6.88 5.74 19.09
C ALA A 414 -5.74 4.88 18.53
N ILE A 415 -5.06 5.39 17.51
CA ILE A 415 -3.83 4.83 16.96
C ILE A 415 -2.68 5.73 17.41
N LEU A 416 -1.85 5.24 18.33
CA LEU A 416 -0.69 5.96 18.84
C LEU A 416 0.56 5.49 18.09
N ALA A 417 1.08 6.32 17.20
CA ALA A 417 2.28 6.05 16.41
C ALA A 417 3.48 6.80 16.98
N LEU A 418 4.48 6.05 17.45
CA LEU A 418 5.70 6.57 18.06
C LEU A 418 6.87 6.36 17.10
N PHE A 419 7.40 7.45 16.56
CA PHE A 419 8.52 7.46 15.62
C PHE A 419 9.80 7.88 16.33
N VAL A 420 10.77 6.97 16.39
CA VAL A 420 12.07 7.22 16.99
C VAL A 420 13.15 6.79 16.01
N ARG A 421 13.88 7.77 15.49
CA ARG A 421 15.04 7.50 14.63
C ARG A 421 16.28 7.24 15.48
N VAL A 422 17.03 6.22 15.09
CA VAL A 422 18.43 6.02 15.49
C VAL A 422 19.27 6.94 14.61
N SER A 423 19.91 7.95 15.20
CA SER A 423 20.74 8.92 14.47
C SER A 423 21.96 9.35 15.28
N ASP A 424 22.99 9.77 14.56
CA ASP A 424 24.21 10.34 15.11
C ASP A 424 23.94 11.60 15.93
N ARG A 425 24.75 11.80 16.98
CA ARG A 425 24.76 12.97 17.88
C ARG A 425 23.48 13.18 18.68
N LYS A 426 22.54 12.22 18.68
CA LYS A 426 21.28 12.29 19.44
C LYS A 426 21.45 11.84 20.89
N GLY A 427 22.28 10.83 21.13
CA GLY A 427 22.58 10.31 22.47
C GLY A 427 21.45 9.53 23.18
N ASN A 428 20.25 9.43 22.61
CA ASN A 428 19.17 8.57 23.11
C ASN A 428 18.24 8.06 21.99
N VAL A 429 17.47 7.01 22.28
CA VAL A 429 16.48 6.37 21.41
C VAL A 429 15.13 6.25 22.11
N ASP A 430 14.72 7.31 22.81
CA ASP A 430 13.46 7.38 23.55
C ASP A 430 12.54 8.49 23.00
N VAL A 431 11.29 8.48 23.42
CA VAL A 431 10.29 9.51 23.12
C VAL A 431 10.48 10.69 24.10
N PRO A 432 10.42 11.96 23.63
CA PRO A 432 10.47 13.13 24.50
C PRO A 432 9.43 13.10 25.62
N ALA A 433 9.75 13.66 26.78
CA ALA A 433 8.94 13.55 28.00
C ALA A 433 7.53 14.12 27.82
N GLU A 434 7.41 15.23 27.09
CA GLU A 434 6.16 15.89 26.74
C GLU A 434 5.27 15.03 25.81
N GLN A 435 5.88 14.33 24.85
CA GLN A 435 5.17 13.40 23.97
C GLN A 435 4.71 12.15 24.74
N ALA A 436 5.56 11.62 25.63
CA ALA A 436 5.20 10.52 26.51
C ALA A 436 4.05 10.89 27.46
N ALA A 437 4.07 12.09 28.06
CA ALA A 437 2.99 12.58 28.92
C ALA A 437 1.66 12.72 28.16
N LEU A 438 1.69 13.15 26.90
CA LEU A 438 0.50 13.21 26.05
C LEU A 438 -0.01 11.81 25.69
N ALA A 439 0.88 10.86 25.38
CA ALA A 439 0.53 9.46 25.15
C ALA A 439 -0.14 8.81 26.39
N GLU A 440 0.38 9.08 27.59
CA GLU A 440 -0.20 8.59 28.85
C GLU A 440 -1.64 9.07 29.08
N GLN A 441 -2.01 10.27 28.62
CA GLN A 441 -3.38 10.77 28.70
C GLN A 441 -4.34 9.95 27.83
N VAL A 442 -3.88 9.47 26.68
CA VAL A 442 -4.70 8.69 25.72
C VAL A 442 -5.03 7.32 26.32
N TYR A 443 -4.08 6.65 26.98
CA TYR A 443 -4.35 5.39 27.67
C TYR A 443 -5.35 5.53 28.83
N LYS A 444 -5.53 6.73 29.39
CA LYS A 444 -6.52 7.03 30.44
C LYS A 444 -7.91 7.39 29.89
N SER A 445 -8.09 7.47 28.57
CA SER A 445 -9.34 7.91 27.92
C SER A 445 -10.48 6.89 27.95
N ALA A 446 -10.23 5.68 28.46
CA ALA A 446 -11.11 4.50 28.39
C ALA A 446 -11.46 4.02 26.96
N LYS A 447 -10.90 4.65 25.92
CA LYS A 447 -11.03 4.19 24.55
C LYS A 447 -10.00 3.11 24.22
N PRO A 448 -10.29 2.20 23.28
CA PRO A 448 -9.29 1.32 22.69
C PRO A 448 -8.09 2.10 22.16
N VAL A 449 -6.88 1.69 22.52
CA VAL A 449 -5.62 2.25 22.00
C VAL A 449 -4.80 1.14 21.37
N VAL A 450 -4.35 1.35 20.13
CA VAL A 450 -3.37 0.50 19.46
C VAL A 450 -2.08 1.30 19.27
N THR A 451 -0.99 0.79 19.83
CA THR A 451 0.30 1.48 19.80
C THR A 451 1.21 0.89 18.72
N LEU A 452 1.79 1.75 17.90
CA LEU A 452 2.68 1.42 16.80
C LEU A 452 4.07 1.98 17.10
N GLY A 453 5.04 1.09 17.29
CA GLY A 453 6.45 1.44 17.45
C GLY A 453 7.18 1.48 16.11
N PHE A 454 7.58 2.68 15.69
CA PHE A 454 8.40 2.93 14.51
C PHE A 454 9.83 3.31 14.94
N GLY A 455 10.68 2.30 15.11
CA GLY A 455 12.04 2.51 15.61
C GLY A 455 12.39 1.49 16.69
N SER A 456 12.97 1.94 17.80
CA SER A 456 13.49 1.02 18.81
C SER A 456 12.40 0.10 19.40
N PRO A 457 12.64 -1.22 19.48
CA PRO A 457 11.67 -2.15 20.08
C PRO A 457 11.51 -1.96 21.58
N TYR A 458 12.51 -1.38 22.25
CA TYR A 458 12.53 -1.20 23.70
C TYR A 458 11.55 -0.11 24.19
N LEU A 459 10.99 0.70 23.28
CA LEU A 459 10.00 1.73 23.63
C LEU A 459 8.78 1.19 24.39
N ILE A 460 8.43 -0.08 24.18
CA ILE A 460 7.33 -0.73 24.91
C ILE A 460 7.54 -0.71 26.43
N GLU A 461 8.79 -0.68 26.91
CA GLU A 461 9.10 -0.60 28.35
C GLU A 461 8.62 0.71 28.98
N ARG A 462 8.55 1.80 28.19
CA ARG A 462 8.07 3.10 28.66
C ARG A 462 6.55 3.15 28.84
N PHE A 463 5.82 2.24 28.20
CA PHE A 463 4.35 2.24 28.17
C PHE A 463 3.78 0.89 28.62
N PRO A 464 3.98 0.49 29.90
CA PRO A 464 3.47 -0.77 30.41
C PRO A 464 1.94 -0.89 30.32
N GLN A 465 1.21 0.24 30.25
CA GLN A 465 -0.24 0.32 30.12
C GLN A 465 -0.76 0.02 28.70
N ALA A 466 0.11 0.00 27.68
CA ALA A 466 -0.31 -0.29 26.31
C ALA A 466 -0.82 -1.72 26.21
N GLU A 467 -2.09 -1.93 25.86
CA GLU A 467 -2.68 -3.27 25.78
C GLU A 467 -2.41 -3.99 24.46
N THR A 468 -2.26 -3.22 23.38
CA THR A 468 -1.96 -3.69 22.02
C THR A 468 -0.75 -2.91 21.48
N TRP A 469 0.30 -3.61 21.07
CA TRP A 469 1.56 -3.02 20.60
C TRP A 469 2.15 -3.78 19.39
N LEU A 470 2.34 -3.09 18.27
CA LEU A 470 3.08 -3.61 17.11
C LEU A 470 4.41 -2.86 16.93
N GLY A 471 5.45 -3.55 16.47
CA GLY A 471 6.75 -2.98 16.11
C GLY A 471 7.07 -3.14 14.62
N ALA A 472 7.50 -2.05 13.96
CA ALA A 472 7.99 -2.03 12.58
C ALA A 472 9.51 -1.86 12.49
N PHE A 473 10.16 -1.61 13.63
CA PHE A 473 11.60 -1.42 13.79
C PHE A 473 12.24 -0.33 12.93
N GLY A 474 11.46 0.56 12.31
CA GLY A 474 11.94 1.62 11.44
C GLY A 474 10.84 2.63 11.11
N ILE A 475 11.24 3.73 10.48
CA ILE A 475 10.39 4.91 10.20
C ILE A 475 10.08 5.10 8.71
N SER A 476 10.50 4.17 7.85
CA SER A 476 10.30 4.28 6.41
C SER A 476 8.82 4.29 6.02
N ASP A 477 8.54 4.83 4.85
CA ASP A 477 7.26 4.74 4.15
C ASP A 477 6.74 3.29 4.10
N VAL A 478 7.59 2.32 3.71
CA VAL A 478 7.21 0.90 3.65
C VAL A 478 6.79 0.35 5.03
N ALA A 479 7.44 0.80 6.12
CA ALA A 479 7.11 0.41 7.48
C ALA A 479 5.74 0.97 7.91
N GLN A 480 5.46 2.24 7.58
CA GLN A 480 4.17 2.89 7.84
C GLN A 480 3.02 2.21 7.11
N ILE A 481 3.22 1.88 5.82
CA ILE A 481 2.25 1.15 5.01
C ILE A 481 2.04 -0.27 5.58
N SER A 482 3.12 -0.97 5.94
CA SER A 482 3.04 -2.33 6.51
C SER A 482 2.20 -2.36 7.80
N MET A 483 2.39 -1.36 8.67
CA MET A 483 1.60 -1.23 9.90
C MET A 483 0.12 -1.05 9.62
N ALA A 484 -0.25 -0.17 8.68
CA ALA A 484 -1.65 0.02 8.31
C ALA A 484 -2.26 -1.26 7.71
N ARG A 485 -1.52 -1.99 6.88
CA ARG A 485 -1.95 -3.29 6.34
C ARG A 485 -2.18 -4.32 7.44
N ALA A 486 -1.23 -4.43 8.38
CA ALA A 486 -1.31 -5.36 9.51
C ALA A 486 -2.50 -5.04 10.43
N LEU A 487 -2.76 -3.76 10.71
CA LEU A 487 -3.87 -3.33 11.55
C LEU A 487 -5.21 -3.86 11.07
N PHE A 488 -5.42 -3.97 9.76
CA PHE A 488 -6.69 -4.39 9.16
C PHE A 488 -6.64 -5.81 8.58
N GLY A 489 -5.57 -6.57 8.82
CA GLY A 489 -5.45 -7.95 8.34
C GLY A 489 -5.23 -8.10 6.84
N GLU A 490 -4.86 -7.04 6.10
CA GLU A 490 -4.48 -7.13 4.68
C GLU A 490 -3.25 -8.02 4.49
N ILE A 491 -2.37 -8.03 5.50
CA ILE A 491 -1.24 -8.94 5.60
C ILE A 491 -1.33 -9.73 6.92
N ALA A 492 -0.73 -10.92 6.94
CA ALA A 492 -0.56 -11.67 8.16
C ALA A 492 0.56 -11.03 9.00
N VAL A 493 0.36 -10.96 10.32
CA VAL A 493 1.42 -10.57 11.26
C VAL A 493 2.15 -11.82 11.70
N ARG A 494 3.45 -11.90 11.38
CA ARG A 494 4.28 -13.09 11.60
C ARG A 494 5.74 -12.78 11.97
N GLY A 495 6.08 -11.51 12.17
CA GLY A 495 7.40 -11.13 12.60
C GLY A 495 7.68 -11.64 14.01
N HIS A 496 8.95 -11.95 14.29
CA HIS A 496 9.44 -12.39 15.58
C HIS A 496 10.58 -11.49 16.03
N LEU A 497 10.66 -11.16 17.31
CA LEU A 497 11.71 -10.31 17.84
C LEU A 497 13.12 -10.88 17.56
N PRO A 498 14.03 -10.14 16.93
CA PRO A 498 15.42 -10.55 16.80
C PRO A 498 16.28 -10.17 18.03
N VAL A 499 15.66 -9.58 19.06
CA VAL A 499 16.28 -9.10 20.30
C VAL A 499 15.39 -9.39 21.51
N THR A 500 15.99 -9.50 22.69
CA THR A 500 15.29 -9.61 23.97
C THR A 500 15.00 -8.21 24.50
N ILE A 501 13.78 -7.98 25.00
CA ILE A 501 13.32 -6.74 25.65
C ILE A 501 13.17 -7.03 27.16
N PRO A 502 14.19 -6.72 27.99
CA PRO A 502 14.24 -7.18 29.38
C PRO A 502 13.13 -6.60 30.26
N GLY A 503 12.78 -5.32 30.11
CA GLY A 503 11.85 -4.60 30.99
C GLY A 503 10.39 -5.07 30.89
N VAL A 504 10.05 -5.82 29.84
CA VAL A 504 8.72 -6.46 29.68
C VAL A 504 8.83 -7.98 29.49
N GLN A 505 10.00 -8.57 29.76
CA GLN A 505 10.27 -10.01 29.71
C GLN A 505 9.94 -10.70 28.37
N LEU A 506 10.07 -9.98 27.24
CA LEU A 506 9.93 -10.57 25.91
C LEU A 506 11.30 -11.02 25.42
N LYS A 507 11.45 -12.29 25.07
CA LYS A 507 12.72 -12.86 24.58
C LYS A 507 12.84 -12.75 23.07
N ALA A 508 14.06 -12.79 22.55
CA ALA A 508 14.27 -13.04 21.12
C ALA A 508 13.51 -14.31 20.68
N GLY A 509 12.95 -14.26 19.47
CA GLY A 509 12.05 -15.26 18.91
C GLY A 509 10.58 -15.07 19.30
N TYR A 510 10.23 -14.12 20.17
CA TYR A 510 8.83 -13.87 20.54
C TYR A 510 8.08 -13.03 19.49
N GLY A 511 6.84 -13.40 19.19
CA GLY A 511 5.89 -12.64 18.37
C GLY A 511 4.51 -13.30 18.43
N ILE A 512 3.44 -12.50 18.39
CA ILE A 512 2.07 -13.02 18.30
C ILE A 512 1.68 -13.10 16.83
N GLU A 513 1.29 -14.28 16.36
CA GLU A 513 0.84 -14.47 14.99
C GLU A 513 -0.63 -14.06 14.84
N VAL A 514 -0.93 -13.32 13.77
CA VAL A 514 -2.29 -12.97 13.35
C VAL A 514 -2.45 -13.31 11.88
N ALA A 515 -3.43 -14.15 11.55
CA ALA A 515 -3.72 -14.50 10.16
C ALA A 515 -4.23 -13.28 9.38
N ALA A 516 -3.89 -13.22 8.09
CA ALA A 516 -4.52 -12.26 7.19
C ALA A 516 -6.02 -12.56 7.08
N ASP A 517 -6.83 -11.51 7.05
CA ASP A 517 -8.23 -11.59 6.67
C ASP A 517 -8.35 -10.99 5.27
N PRO A 518 -8.71 -11.76 4.22
CA PRO A 518 -8.82 -11.22 2.88
C PRO A 518 -9.95 -10.18 2.72
N MET A 519 -10.88 -10.08 3.69
CA MET A 519 -12.09 -9.24 3.62
C MET A 519 -12.90 -9.50 2.33
N LYS A 520 -12.99 -10.78 1.96
CA LYS A 520 -13.75 -11.29 0.81
C LYS A 520 -14.91 -12.15 1.28
N LEU A 521 -15.92 -12.26 0.43
CA LEU A 521 -17.03 -13.18 0.63
C LEU A 521 -16.53 -14.61 0.86
N GLN A 522 -17.03 -15.23 1.93
CA GLN A 522 -16.73 -16.62 2.24
C GLN A 522 -17.84 -17.53 1.69
N PRO A 523 -17.54 -18.75 1.23
CA PRO A 523 -18.59 -19.71 0.91
C PRO A 523 -19.48 -19.99 2.13
N MET A 524 -20.80 -20.02 1.93
CA MET A 524 -21.73 -20.47 2.95
C MET A 524 -21.48 -21.95 3.28
N ASP A 525 -21.52 -22.32 4.56
CA ASP A 525 -21.34 -23.72 4.98
C ASP A 525 -22.52 -24.61 4.53
N VAL A 526 -22.32 -25.93 4.61
CA VAL A 526 -23.30 -26.94 4.15
C VAL A 526 -24.66 -26.77 4.81
N ARG A 527 -24.69 -26.40 6.10
CA ARG A 527 -25.95 -26.19 6.85
C ARG A 527 -26.69 -24.96 6.34
N GLY A 528 -25.99 -23.84 6.16
CA GLY A 528 -26.59 -22.63 5.58
C GLY A 528 -27.10 -22.87 4.16
N GLN A 529 -26.35 -23.60 3.33
CA GLN A 529 -26.80 -23.96 1.99
C GLN A 529 -28.06 -24.83 2.02
N ALA A 530 -28.15 -25.80 2.94
CA ALA A 530 -29.34 -26.64 3.10
C ALA A 530 -30.57 -25.85 3.57
N GLN A 531 -30.39 -24.83 4.41
CA GLN A 531 -31.48 -23.96 4.85
C GLN A 531 -32.13 -23.21 3.69
N LEU A 532 -31.36 -22.86 2.65
CA LEU A 532 -31.83 -22.13 1.47
C LEU A 532 -32.57 -23.01 0.44
N GLN A 533 -32.76 -24.31 0.70
CA GLN A 533 -33.44 -25.22 -0.23
C GLN A 533 -34.81 -24.70 -0.70
N PRO A 534 -35.70 -24.15 0.15
CA PRO A 534 -36.97 -23.59 -0.30
C PRO A 534 -36.83 -22.47 -1.34
N ALA A 535 -35.77 -21.66 -1.25
CA ALA A 535 -35.49 -20.63 -2.24
C ALA A 535 -35.01 -21.23 -3.57
N PHE A 536 -34.24 -22.32 -3.53
CA PHE A 536 -33.82 -23.05 -4.72
C PHE A 536 -35.01 -23.73 -5.42
N ASP A 537 -35.92 -24.32 -4.65
CA ASP A 537 -37.13 -24.95 -5.15
C ASP A 537 -38.02 -23.95 -5.93
N VAL A 538 -38.07 -22.67 -5.51
CA VAL A 538 -38.78 -21.61 -6.24
C VAL A 538 -38.18 -21.38 -7.64
N VAL A 539 -36.84 -21.39 -7.76
CA VAL A 539 -36.16 -21.20 -9.05
C VAL A 539 -36.36 -22.42 -9.96
N GLU A 540 -36.26 -23.63 -9.41
CA GLU A 540 -36.51 -24.86 -10.16
C GLU A 540 -37.96 -24.96 -10.66
N ALA A 541 -38.93 -24.61 -9.81
CA ALA A 541 -40.34 -24.53 -10.18
C ALA A 541 -40.57 -23.49 -11.29
N ALA A 542 -39.90 -22.34 -11.22
CA ALA A 542 -39.97 -21.31 -12.25
C ALA A 542 -39.43 -21.78 -13.61
N ILE A 543 -38.34 -22.56 -13.63
CA ILE A 543 -37.80 -23.16 -14.86
C ILE A 543 -38.79 -24.18 -15.42
N LYS A 544 -39.37 -25.03 -14.56
CA LYS A 544 -40.40 -26.00 -14.97
C LYS A 544 -41.65 -25.32 -15.55
N ASP A 545 -42.05 -24.18 -15.00
CA ASP A 545 -43.14 -23.35 -15.52
C ASP A 545 -42.72 -22.51 -16.75
N LYS A 546 -41.49 -22.64 -17.23
CA LYS A 546 -40.96 -21.88 -18.38
C LYS A 546 -41.02 -20.36 -18.15
N ALA A 547 -40.76 -19.89 -16.93
CA ALA A 547 -40.56 -18.48 -16.65
C ALA A 547 -39.23 -17.97 -17.26
N PHE A 548 -38.23 -18.85 -17.32
CA PHE A 548 -36.93 -18.68 -17.99
C PHE A 548 -36.30 -20.08 -18.19
N PRO A 549 -35.40 -20.27 -19.17
CA PRO A 549 -34.80 -21.58 -19.43
C PRO A 549 -33.69 -21.94 -18.41
N GLY A 550 -33.03 -20.95 -17.82
CA GLY A 550 -31.99 -21.15 -16.83
C GLY A 550 -31.67 -19.89 -16.03
N ALA A 551 -30.95 -20.07 -14.92
CA ALA A 551 -30.65 -19.01 -13.98
C ALA A 551 -29.36 -19.25 -13.19
N THR A 552 -28.76 -18.18 -12.70
CA THR A 552 -27.81 -18.21 -11.58
C THR A 552 -28.35 -17.39 -10.41
N LEU A 553 -28.10 -17.88 -9.19
CA LEU A 553 -28.55 -17.27 -7.95
C LEU A 553 -27.36 -17.11 -7.01
N ALA A 554 -27.13 -15.90 -6.51
CA ALA A 554 -26.27 -15.61 -5.38
C ALA A 554 -27.10 -15.10 -4.21
N ILE A 555 -26.97 -15.75 -3.05
CA ILE A 555 -27.56 -15.28 -1.79
C ILE A 555 -26.41 -15.03 -0.83
N GLY A 556 -26.19 -13.75 -0.50
CA GLY A 556 -25.19 -13.33 0.47
C GLY A 556 -25.83 -13.02 1.81
N TYR A 557 -25.31 -13.58 2.90
CA TYR A 557 -25.79 -13.33 4.26
C TYR A 557 -24.62 -13.27 5.23
N ARG A 558 -24.44 -12.13 5.91
CA ARG A 558 -23.39 -11.89 6.92
C ARG A 558 -21.99 -12.27 6.44
N GLY A 559 -21.61 -11.79 5.25
CA GLY A 559 -20.29 -12.03 4.65
C GLY A 559 -20.09 -13.44 4.06
N LYS A 560 -21.11 -14.31 4.10
CA LYS A 560 -21.10 -15.62 3.45
C LYS A 560 -21.99 -15.63 2.20
N VAL A 561 -21.62 -16.37 1.15
CA VAL A 561 -22.39 -16.46 -0.09
C VAL A 561 -22.70 -17.91 -0.48
N SER A 562 -23.94 -18.14 -0.90
CA SER A 562 -24.36 -19.36 -1.60
C SER A 562 -24.53 -19.05 -3.08
N LEU A 563 -23.80 -19.76 -3.94
CA LEU A 563 -23.89 -19.67 -5.41
C LEU A 563 -24.51 -20.94 -5.97
N ARG A 564 -25.51 -20.79 -6.84
CA ARG A 564 -26.19 -21.90 -7.52
C ARG A 564 -26.50 -21.56 -8.97
N SER A 565 -26.42 -22.55 -9.84
CA SER A 565 -26.88 -22.48 -11.23
C SER A 565 -27.98 -23.49 -11.49
N PHE A 566 -28.88 -23.15 -12.40
CA PHE A 566 -30.08 -23.93 -12.69
C PHE A 566 -30.39 -23.90 -14.19
N GLY A 567 -30.86 -25.02 -14.72
CA GLY A 567 -31.37 -25.12 -16.09
C GLY A 567 -30.32 -24.92 -17.19
N LYS A 568 -30.78 -24.45 -18.34
CA LYS A 568 -30.02 -24.39 -19.60
C LYS A 568 -30.11 -23.01 -20.24
N PHE A 569 -29.27 -22.75 -21.24
CA PHE A 569 -29.27 -21.50 -21.99
C PHE A 569 -30.56 -21.30 -22.80
N ALA A 570 -31.22 -22.38 -23.21
CA ALA A 570 -32.47 -22.38 -23.95
C ALA A 570 -33.34 -23.57 -23.53
N TYR A 571 -34.60 -23.59 -23.95
CA TYR A 571 -35.52 -24.71 -23.66
C TYR A 571 -35.21 -25.99 -24.45
N ASP A 572 -34.29 -25.93 -25.42
CA ASP A 572 -33.83 -27.09 -26.20
C ASP A 572 -32.97 -28.02 -25.34
N ALA A 573 -33.18 -29.33 -25.45
CA ALA A 573 -32.46 -30.33 -24.66
C ALA A 573 -30.93 -30.34 -24.92
N LYS A 574 -30.50 -29.94 -26.12
CA LYS A 574 -29.09 -29.84 -26.52
C LYS A 574 -28.45 -28.50 -26.13
N ALA A 575 -29.21 -27.57 -25.56
CA ALA A 575 -28.66 -26.30 -25.09
C ALA A 575 -27.65 -26.53 -23.96
N SER A 576 -26.62 -25.68 -23.94
CA SER A 576 -25.61 -25.67 -22.88
C SER A 576 -26.24 -25.47 -21.50
N ASP A 577 -25.70 -26.16 -20.50
CA ASP A 577 -26.09 -25.97 -19.11
C ASP A 577 -25.62 -24.60 -18.59
N VAL A 578 -26.39 -24.04 -17.66
CA VAL A 578 -25.97 -22.85 -16.92
C VAL A 578 -24.94 -23.25 -15.86
N ALA A 579 -23.82 -22.54 -15.83
CA ALA A 579 -22.80 -22.63 -14.80
C ALA A 579 -22.82 -21.36 -13.93
N ILE A 580 -22.23 -21.42 -12.73
CA ILE A 580 -22.17 -20.27 -11.80
C ILE A 580 -21.46 -19.04 -12.41
N ASN A 581 -20.58 -19.25 -13.39
CA ASN A 581 -19.86 -18.22 -14.13
C ASN A 581 -20.46 -17.93 -15.51
N THR A 582 -21.67 -18.43 -15.81
CA THR A 582 -22.40 -18.00 -17.00
C THR A 582 -22.62 -16.49 -16.94
N MET A 583 -22.22 -15.80 -18.01
CA MET A 583 -22.44 -14.37 -18.14
C MET A 583 -23.85 -14.09 -18.65
N TYR A 584 -24.44 -13.03 -18.14
CA TYR A 584 -25.75 -12.53 -18.55
C TYR A 584 -25.60 -11.09 -19.02
N ASP A 585 -26.36 -10.70 -20.04
CA ASP A 585 -26.68 -9.29 -20.24
C ASP A 585 -27.52 -8.84 -19.04
N ILE A 586 -26.96 -7.98 -18.19
CA ILE A 586 -27.62 -7.56 -16.95
C ILE A 586 -28.62 -6.42 -17.18
N ALA A 587 -28.79 -5.98 -18.42
CA ALA A 587 -29.72 -4.95 -18.85
C ALA A 587 -29.66 -3.73 -17.92
N SER A 588 -30.80 -3.32 -17.35
CA SER A 588 -30.90 -2.13 -16.52
C SER A 588 -30.12 -2.18 -15.20
N LEU A 589 -29.59 -3.33 -14.77
CA LEU A 589 -28.62 -3.34 -13.67
C LEU A 589 -27.34 -2.56 -14.03
N THR A 590 -27.05 -2.35 -15.32
CA THR A 590 -25.99 -1.45 -15.80
C THR A 590 -26.06 -0.07 -15.13
N LYS A 591 -27.27 0.47 -14.95
CA LYS A 591 -27.49 1.79 -14.33
C LYS A 591 -26.84 1.88 -12.97
N VAL A 592 -27.08 0.89 -12.13
CA VAL A 592 -26.67 0.91 -10.72
C VAL A 592 -25.27 0.37 -10.53
N VAL A 593 -24.91 -0.70 -11.25
CA VAL A 593 -23.59 -1.35 -11.16
C VAL A 593 -22.48 -0.49 -11.78
N ALA A 594 -22.76 0.21 -12.89
CA ALA A 594 -21.77 1.05 -13.56
C ALA A 594 -22.05 2.54 -13.34
N THR A 595 -23.08 3.10 -13.97
CA THR A 595 -23.27 4.55 -14.09
C THR A 595 -23.44 5.24 -12.73
N THR A 596 -24.36 4.77 -11.91
CA THR A 596 -24.65 5.33 -10.57
C THR A 596 -23.46 5.21 -9.64
N THR A 597 -22.72 4.09 -9.71
CA THR A 597 -21.51 3.90 -8.91
C THR A 597 -20.39 4.86 -9.34
N ILE A 598 -20.25 5.12 -10.64
CA ILE A 598 -19.30 6.14 -11.14
C ILE A 598 -19.74 7.54 -10.71
N VAL A 599 -21.03 7.88 -10.80
CA VAL A 599 -21.55 9.15 -10.27
C VAL A 599 -21.20 9.29 -8.79
N ALA A 600 -21.48 8.28 -7.97
CA ALA A 600 -21.14 8.28 -6.55
C ALA A 600 -19.65 8.55 -6.33
N LYS A 601 -18.77 7.94 -7.13
CA LYS A 601 -17.33 8.19 -7.06
C LYS A 601 -16.94 9.62 -7.42
N LEU A 602 -17.55 10.20 -8.45
CA LEU A 602 -17.28 11.57 -8.90
C LEU A 602 -17.77 12.62 -7.90
N VAL A 603 -18.80 12.31 -7.10
CA VAL A 603 -19.32 13.20 -6.04
C VAL A 603 -18.34 13.32 -4.85
N GLU A 604 -17.50 12.31 -4.58
CA GLU A 604 -16.59 12.31 -3.43
C GLU A 604 -15.50 13.40 -3.48
N GLY A 605 -15.23 13.94 -4.68
CA GLY A 605 -14.22 14.99 -4.91
C GLY A 605 -12.77 14.50 -4.93
N ASP A 606 -12.54 13.19 -4.90
CA ASP A 606 -11.20 12.58 -5.04
C ASP A 606 -10.75 12.48 -6.52
N VAL A 607 -11.45 13.16 -7.41
CA VAL A 607 -11.16 13.31 -8.85
C VAL A 607 -10.95 14.78 -9.19
N PRO A 608 -10.20 15.13 -10.25
CA PRO A 608 -9.86 16.53 -10.57
C PRO A 608 -11.06 17.47 -10.72
N VAL A 609 -12.23 16.95 -11.11
CA VAL A 609 -13.46 17.71 -11.24
C VAL A 609 -14.60 16.96 -10.55
N PRO A 610 -15.07 17.40 -9.37
CA PRO A 610 -16.21 16.78 -8.70
C PRO A 610 -17.52 16.99 -9.47
N LEU A 611 -18.39 15.99 -9.42
CA LEU A 611 -19.77 16.12 -9.87
C LEU A 611 -20.63 16.67 -8.73
N ASP A 612 -21.48 17.65 -9.04
CA ASP A 612 -22.43 18.23 -8.08
C ASP A 612 -23.82 17.65 -8.34
N LEU A 613 -24.39 16.97 -7.34
CA LEU A 613 -25.71 16.34 -7.44
C LEU A 613 -26.84 17.36 -7.65
N ASP A 614 -26.69 18.58 -7.13
CA ASP A 614 -27.74 19.59 -7.16
C ASP A 614 -27.52 20.62 -8.27
N ALA A 615 -26.42 20.49 -9.03
CA ALA A 615 -26.20 21.28 -10.22
C ALA A 615 -27.17 20.92 -11.36
N ASN A 616 -27.62 21.95 -12.06
CA ASN A 616 -28.43 21.85 -13.26
C ASN A 616 -27.64 21.15 -14.36
N ILE A 617 -28.26 20.22 -15.08
CA ILE A 617 -27.54 19.38 -16.05
C ILE A 617 -27.01 20.17 -17.25
N GLU A 618 -27.58 21.35 -17.54
CA GLU A 618 -27.08 22.28 -18.57
C GLU A 618 -25.67 22.80 -18.29
N ARG A 619 -25.22 22.75 -17.02
CA ARG A 619 -23.82 23.02 -16.66
C ARG A 619 -22.85 22.08 -17.39
N TYR A 620 -23.27 20.83 -17.61
CA TYR A 620 -22.46 19.77 -18.19
C TYR A 620 -22.86 19.50 -19.65
N LEU A 621 -24.12 19.75 -20.00
CA LEU A 621 -24.71 19.57 -21.33
C LEU A 621 -25.38 20.87 -21.79
N PRO A 622 -24.64 21.90 -22.23
CA PRO A 622 -25.22 23.19 -22.60
C PRO A 622 -26.34 23.10 -23.65
N GLU A 623 -26.31 22.11 -24.52
CA GLU A 623 -27.32 21.84 -25.54
C GLU A 623 -28.70 21.52 -24.95
N TRP A 624 -28.75 21.04 -23.70
CA TRP A 624 -29.98 20.78 -22.96
C TRP A 624 -30.86 22.03 -22.85
N ALA A 625 -30.27 23.21 -22.66
CA ALA A 625 -31.01 24.45 -22.47
C ALA A 625 -31.84 24.88 -23.70
N SER A 626 -31.45 24.41 -24.90
CA SER A 626 -32.04 24.85 -26.18
C SER A 626 -33.28 24.07 -26.62
N GLY A 627 -33.70 23.03 -25.89
CA GLY A 627 -34.85 22.23 -26.28
C GLY A 627 -36.19 22.75 -25.74
N PRO A 628 -37.30 22.02 -25.99
CA PRO A 628 -38.65 22.46 -25.63
C PRO A 628 -38.84 22.65 -24.12
N GLN A 629 -39.74 23.57 -23.74
CA GLN A 629 -40.08 23.88 -22.34
C GLN A 629 -38.87 24.37 -21.52
N PRO A 630 -38.21 25.47 -21.94
CA PRO A 630 -37.01 25.99 -21.26
C PRO A 630 -37.26 26.26 -19.76
N GLU A 631 -38.45 26.72 -19.39
CA GLU A 631 -38.87 26.99 -18.01
C GLU A 631 -38.80 25.75 -17.09
N TRP A 632 -38.91 24.55 -17.65
CA TRP A 632 -38.74 23.29 -16.92
C TRP A 632 -37.32 22.76 -17.06
N ARG A 633 -36.72 22.84 -18.26
CA ARG A 633 -35.37 22.30 -18.52
C ARG A 633 -34.29 22.94 -17.68
N HIS A 634 -34.36 24.25 -17.47
CA HIS A 634 -33.44 24.98 -16.58
C HIS A 634 -33.54 24.55 -15.11
N ARG A 635 -34.43 23.61 -14.74
CA ARG A 635 -34.57 23.10 -13.36
C ARG A 635 -34.14 21.64 -13.21
N VAL A 636 -33.76 20.96 -14.29
CA VAL A 636 -33.34 19.56 -14.22
C VAL A 636 -31.93 19.49 -13.66
N THR A 637 -31.76 18.78 -12.55
CA THR A 637 -30.47 18.59 -11.86
C THR A 637 -29.96 17.17 -12.07
N VAL A 638 -28.68 16.93 -11.75
CA VAL A 638 -28.09 15.59 -11.71
C VAL A 638 -28.91 14.66 -10.80
N ARG A 639 -29.36 15.15 -9.63
CA ARG A 639 -30.25 14.43 -8.71
C ARG A 639 -31.54 14.00 -9.40
N HIS A 640 -32.20 14.89 -10.14
CA HIS A 640 -33.43 14.55 -10.86
C HIS A 640 -33.26 13.40 -11.88
N LEU A 641 -32.09 13.28 -12.50
CA LEU A 641 -31.80 12.17 -13.40
C LEU A 641 -31.70 10.83 -12.64
N LEU A 642 -31.07 10.83 -11.46
CA LEU A 642 -30.88 9.63 -10.61
C LEU A 642 -32.16 9.20 -9.89
N THR A 643 -32.99 10.16 -9.47
CA THR A 643 -34.28 9.90 -8.81
C THR A 643 -35.41 9.68 -9.81
N HIS A 644 -35.15 9.77 -11.11
CA HIS A 644 -36.15 9.67 -12.17
C HIS A 644 -37.32 10.65 -12.03
N THR A 645 -37.00 11.89 -11.63
CA THR A 645 -37.97 12.98 -11.48
C THR A 645 -37.69 14.14 -12.45
N SER A 646 -37.01 13.87 -13.56
CA SER A 646 -36.54 14.91 -14.50
C SER A 646 -37.62 15.42 -15.46
N GLY A 647 -38.79 14.78 -15.52
CA GLY A 647 -39.80 15.08 -16.53
C GLY A 647 -39.63 14.32 -17.84
N LEU A 648 -38.50 13.61 -18.03
CA LEU A 648 -38.26 12.83 -19.24
C LEU A 648 -39.21 11.63 -19.35
N PRO A 649 -39.65 11.28 -20.57
CA PRO A 649 -40.47 10.10 -20.79
C PRO A 649 -39.72 8.81 -20.44
N PRO A 650 -40.43 7.71 -20.14
CA PRO A 650 -39.80 6.47 -19.69
C PRO A 650 -38.88 5.85 -20.76
N PHE A 651 -39.35 5.82 -22.01
CA PHE A 651 -38.64 5.20 -23.13
C PHE A 651 -39.09 5.78 -24.49
N ARG A 652 -38.18 5.74 -25.47
CA ARG A 652 -38.42 6.06 -26.89
C ARG A 652 -37.57 5.13 -27.76
N GLU A 653 -38.09 4.71 -28.91
CA GLU A 653 -37.41 3.82 -29.87
C GLU A 653 -36.43 4.58 -30.78
N TYR A 654 -35.49 5.34 -30.21
CA TYR A 654 -34.57 6.14 -31.01
C TYR A 654 -33.67 5.30 -31.92
N TRP A 655 -33.41 4.04 -31.59
CA TRP A 655 -32.71 3.08 -32.45
C TRP A 655 -33.32 2.95 -33.86
N ARG A 656 -34.61 3.26 -34.06
CA ARG A 656 -35.25 3.27 -35.40
C ARG A 656 -34.79 4.44 -36.27
N ALA A 657 -34.38 5.54 -35.65
CA ALA A 657 -34.12 6.82 -36.33
C ALA A 657 -32.71 7.39 -36.06
N SER A 658 -31.92 6.76 -35.20
CA SER A 658 -30.55 7.15 -34.85
C SER A 658 -29.55 6.10 -35.34
N LYS A 659 -28.43 6.55 -35.89
CA LYS A 659 -27.33 5.67 -36.31
C LYS A 659 -26.05 5.90 -35.51
N THR A 660 -25.97 7.02 -34.78
CA THR A 660 -24.83 7.37 -33.94
C THR A 660 -25.28 7.72 -32.52
N LYS A 661 -24.30 7.76 -31.61
CA LYS A 661 -24.50 8.28 -30.26
C LYS A 661 -25.00 9.73 -30.29
N GLN A 662 -24.38 10.57 -31.13
CA GLN A 662 -24.76 11.98 -31.27
C GLN A 662 -26.21 12.13 -31.77
N ASP A 663 -26.63 11.37 -32.79
CA ASP A 663 -28.00 11.41 -33.29
C ASP A 663 -29.04 11.09 -32.21
N THR A 664 -28.67 10.22 -31.25
CA THR A 664 -29.52 9.82 -30.14
C THR A 664 -29.57 10.91 -29.08
N LEU A 665 -28.42 11.51 -28.74
CA LEU A 665 -28.34 12.65 -27.83
C LEU A 665 -29.13 13.84 -28.38
N ASP A 666 -28.99 14.18 -29.66
CA ASP A 666 -29.73 15.28 -30.29
C ASP A 666 -31.25 15.08 -30.20
N LYS A 667 -31.71 13.83 -30.36
CA LYS A 667 -33.14 13.50 -30.17
C LYS A 667 -33.58 13.62 -28.71
N ILE A 668 -32.76 13.16 -27.75
CA ILE A 668 -33.05 13.35 -26.33
C ILE A 668 -33.08 14.85 -25.98
N PHE A 669 -32.14 15.64 -26.50
CA PHE A 669 -32.10 17.09 -26.34
C PHE A 669 -33.31 17.77 -26.98
N ALA A 670 -33.95 17.19 -27.99
CA ALA A 670 -35.19 17.71 -28.57
C ALA A 670 -36.47 17.14 -27.92
N GLU A 671 -36.38 16.16 -27.02
CA GLU A 671 -37.55 15.48 -26.44
C GLU A 671 -38.30 16.41 -25.44
N PRO A 672 -39.62 16.59 -25.60
CA PRO A 672 -40.44 17.28 -24.61
C PRO A 672 -40.45 16.58 -23.25
N LEU A 673 -40.62 17.36 -22.18
CA LEU A 673 -40.83 16.83 -20.84
C LEU A 673 -42.33 16.58 -20.62
N ASP A 674 -42.69 15.38 -20.19
CA ASP A 674 -44.08 14.94 -19.96
C ASP A 674 -44.70 15.61 -18.71
N TYR A 675 -43.86 16.05 -17.77
CA TYR A 675 -44.26 16.68 -16.52
C TYR A 675 -43.15 17.58 -15.96
N GLN A 676 -43.52 18.46 -15.04
CA GLN A 676 -42.59 19.38 -14.41
C GLN A 676 -41.55 18.64 -13.55
N PRO A 677 -40.24 18.94 -13.66
CA PRO A 677 -39.21 18.29 -12.86
C PRO A 677 -39.47 18.39 -11.36
N GLY A 678 -39.25 17.28 -10.66
CA GLY A 678 -39.46 17.13 -9.21
C GLY A 678 -40.89 16.85 -8.77
N THR A 679 -41.87 16.81 -9.69
CA THR A 679 -43.30 16.65 -9.33
C THR A 679 -43.85 15.23 -9.42
N LYS A 680 -43.17 14.34 -10.16
CA LYS A 680 -43.52 12.91 -10.31
C LYS A 680 -42.25 12.07 -10.43
N GLU A 681 -42.34 10.80 -10.04
CA GLU A 681 -41.34 9.78 -10.32
C GLU A 681 -41.77 8.96 -11.55
N VAL A 682 -41.00 9.01 -12.64
CA VAL A 682 -41.21 8.17 -13.83
C VAL A 682 -39.89 7.58 -14.28
N TYR A 683 -39.73 6.27 -14.11
CA TYR A 683 -38.53 5.54 -14.50
C TYR A 683 -38.20 5.75 -15.99
N SER A 684 -37.10 6.45 -16.24
CA SER A 684 -36.67 6.93 -17.56
C SER A 684 -35.25 6.48 -17.90
N ASP A 685 -35.12 5.77 -19.03
CA ASP A 685 -33.82 5.40 -19.59
C ASP A 685 -33.06 6.61 -20.15
N LEU A 686 -33.79 7.59 -20.70
CA LEU A 686 -33.21 8.77 -21.34
C LEU A 686 -32.38 9.58 -20.35
N GLY A 687 -32.86 9.71 -19.10
CA GLY A 687 -32.12 10.43 -18.06
C GLY A 687 -30.77 9.78 -17.74
N ILE A 688 -30.67 8.45 -17.79
CA ILE A 688 -29.42 7.74 -17.50
C ILE A 688 -28.48 7.73 -18.72
N ILE A 689 -29.02 7.78 -19.95
CA ILE A 689 -28.20 8.03 -21.15
C ILE A 689 -27.53 9.41 -21.05
N LEU A 690 -28.27 10.44 -20.65
CA LEU A 690 -27.68 11.77 -20.41
C LEU A 690 -26.66 11.75 -19.27
N MET A 691 -26.89 10.96 -18.21
CA MET A 691 -25.90 10.82 -17.13
C MET A 691 -24.57 10.24 -17.62
N ALA A 692 -24.61 9.23 -18.49
CA ALA A 692 -23.39 8.70 -19.10
C ALA A 692 -22.66 9.77 -19.93
N GLU A 693 -23.38 10.60 -20.68
CA GLU A 693 -22.78 11.71 -21.43
C GLU A 693 -22.14 12.75 -20.50
N ILE A 694 -22.78 13.10 -19.38
CA ILE A 694 -22.21 13.99 -18.37
C ILE A 694 -20.89 13.43 -17.84
N ILE A 695 -20.85 12.14 -17.48
CA ILE A 695 -19.66 11.47 -16.97
C ILE A 695 -18.52 11.53 -18.00
N GLU A 696 -18.78 11.19 -19.26
CA GLU A 696 -17.75 11.17 -20.30
C GLU A 696 -17.21 12.57 -20.61
N ARG A 697 -18.07 13.59 -20.66
CA ARG A 697 -17.64 14.99 -20.85
C ARG A 697 -16.85 15.54 -19.67
N LEU A 698 -17.25 15.20 -18.45
CA LEU A 698 -16.59 15.67 -17.23
C LEU A 698 -15.17 15.08 -17.08
N THR A 699 -15.00 13.82 -17.46
CA THR A 699 -13.76 13.07 -17.23
C THR A 699 -12.86 12.97 -18.45
N GLY A 700 -13.39 13.21 -19.66
CA GLY A 700 -12.70 12.96 -20.92
C GLY A 700 -12.46 11.48 -21.24
N LYS A 701 -13.08 10.55 -20.49
CA LYS A 701 -12.90 9.10 -20.64
C LYS A 701 -14.22 8.41 -20.99
N PRO A 702 -14.20 7.36 -21.84
CA PRO A 702 -15.38 6.54 -22.11
C PRO A 702 -15.92 5.80 -20.87
N LEU A 703 -17.24 5.60 -20.82
CA LEU A 703 -17.91 4.99 -19.67
C LEU A 703 -17.42 3.56 -19.38
N ASP A 704 -17.12 2.75 -20.39
CA ASP A 704 -16.64 1.37 -20.21
C ASP A 704 -15.23 1.31 -19.62
N VAL A 705 -14.37 2.27 -19.98
CA VAL A 705 -13.04 2.45 -19.38
C VAL A 705 -13.17 2.85 -17.91
N LEU A 706 -14.03 3.82 -17.61
CA LEU A 706 -14.29 4.27 -16.23
C LEU A 706 -14.90 3.15 -15.37
N ALA A 707 -15.88 2.42 -15.88
CA ALA A 707 -16.51 1.31 -15.15
C ALA A 707 -15.48 0.24 -14.80
N ARG A 708 -14.57 -0.10 -15.74
CA ARG A 708 -13.48 -1.03 -15.48
C ARG A 708 -12.49 -0.49 -14.43
N GLU A 709 -12.01 0.74 -14.59
CA GLU A 709 -10.96 1.32 -13.75
C GLU A 709 -11.44 1.67 -12.34
N CYS A 710 -12.66 2.20 -12.22
CA CYS A 710 -13.19 2.72 -10.96
C CYS A 710 -14.03 1.72 -10.18
N VAL A 711 -14.62 0.71 -10.86
CA VAL A 711 -15.56 -0.23 -10.23
C VAL A 711 -15.11 -1.68 -10.38
N PHE A 712 -14.97 -2.20 -11.60
CA PHE A 712 -14.83 -3.64 -11.82
C PHE A 712 -13.47 -4.18 -11.40
N SER A 713 -12.37 -3.58 -11.85
CA SER A 713 -11.02 -4.03 -11.51
C SER A 713 -10.72 -3.93 -10.01
N PRO A 714 -11.04 -2.81 -9.31
CA PRO A 714 -10.84 -2.71 -7.87
C PRO A 714 -11.66 -3.72 -7.03
N LEU A 715 -12.80 -4.19 -7.55
CA LEU A 715 -13.65 -5.20 -6.92
C LEU A 715 -13.32 -6.64 -7.34
N GLU A 716 -12.28 -6.84 -8.16
CA GLU A 716 -11.92 -8.12 -8.77
C GLU A 716 -13.06 -8.74 -9.62
N MET A 717 -13.96 -7.92 -10.16
CA MET A 717 -15.06 -8.35 -11.04
C MET A 717 -14.57 -8.66 -12.47
N SER A 718 -13.72 -9.68 -12.58
CA SER A 718 -12.98 -10.01 -13.79
C SER A 718 -13.83 -10.50 -14.97
N SER A 719 -15.09 -10.89 -14.72
CA SER A 719 -16.05 -11.34 -15.73
C SER A 719 -17.16 -10.30 -15.98
N THR A 720 -16.95 -9.06 -15.56
CA THR A 720 -17.89 -7.95 -15.76
C THR A 720 -17.33 -6.94 -16.73
N MET A 721 -18.06 -6.69 -17.82
CA MET A 721 -17.58 -5.82 -18.90
C MET A 721 -18.70 -5.34 -19.81
N TYR A 722 -18.44 -4.23 -20.51
CA TYR A 722 -19.16 -3.89 -21.74
C TYR A 722 -18.58 -4.66 -22.92
N ARG A 723 -19.39 -4.93 -23.95
CA ARG A 723 -18.95 -5.46 -25.26
C ARG A 723 -18.02 -6.69 -25.13
N PRO A 724 -18.51 -7.81 -24.57
CA PRO A 724 -17.69 -9.00 -24.40
C PRO A 724 -17.13 -9.48 -25.75
N ALA A 725 -15.86 -9.88 -25.76
CA ALA A 725 -15.20 -10.37 -26.97
C ALA A 725 -15.92 -11.63 -27.52
N LYS A 726 -15.96 -11.80 -28.85
CA LYS A 726 -16.67 -12.91 -29.51
C LYS A 726 -16.34 -14.30 -28.98
N LYS A 727 -15.10 -14.52 -28.51
CA LYS A 727 -14.66 -15.78 -27.88
C LYS A 727 -15.44 -16.15 -26.61
N LEU A 728 -16.04 -15.15 -25.95
CA LEU A 728 -16.83 -15.33 -24.73
C LEU A 728 -18.32 -15.56 -25.03
N TRP A 729 -18.80 -15.29 -26.25
CA TRP A 729 -20.23 -15.40 -26.58
C TRP A 729 -20.83 -16.78 -26.28
N PRO A 730 -20.13 -17.91 -26.52
CA PRO A 730 -20.65 -19.23 -26.17
C PRO A 730 -20.88 -19.45 -24.67
N THR A 731 -20.28 -18.65 -23.79
CA THR A 731 -20.46 -18.73 -22.33
C THR A 731 -21.49 -17.73 -21.79
N ILE A 732 -22.11 -16.93 -22.68
CA ILE A 732 -23.14 -15.94 -22.35
C ILE A 732 -24.52 -16.54 -22.61
N ALA A 733 -25.44 -16.40 -21.67
CA ALA A 733 -26.83 -16.81 -21.86
C ALA A 733 -27.48 -15.98 -22.98
N PRO A 734 -28.10 -16.61 -24.01
CA PRO A 734 -28.76 -15.87 -25.08
C PRO A 734 -30.00 -15.15 -24.54
N THR A 735 -30.31 -13.99 -25.10
CA THR A 735 -31.49 -13.19 -24.70
C THR A 735 -32.67 -13.51 -25.61
N GLU A 736 -32.86 -12.81 -26.72
CA GLU A 736 -34.09 -12.91 -27.51
C GLU A 736 -33.82 -13.30 -28.96
N ILE A 737 -34.77 -13.99 -29.60
CA ILE A 737 -34.85 -14.03 -31.06
C ILE A 737 -35.45 -12.70 -31.51
N ASP A 738 -34.58 -11.71 -31.74
CA ASP A 738 -34.97 -10.35 -32.09
C ASP A 738 -35.55 -10.34 -33.50
N ASN A 739 -36.85 -10.04 -33.62
CA ASN A 739 -37.56 -9.93 -34.90
C ASN A 739 -37.84 -8.48 -35.31
N GLN A 740 -37.38 -7.49 -34.54
CA GLN A 740 -37.72 -6.08 -34.75
C GLN A 740 -36.54 -5.25 -35.26
N TYR A 741 -35.32 -5.57 -34.81
CA TYR A 741 -34.13 -4.79 -35.13
C TYR A 741 -33.05 -5.62 -35.83
N ARG A 742 -32.53 -6.66 -35.17
CA ARG A 742 -31.37 -7.44 -35.67
C ARG A 742 -31.75 -8.74 -36.40
N HIS A 743 -33.02 -9.14 -36.37
CA HIS A 743 -33.56 -10.30 -37.09
C HIS A 743 -32.78 -11.62 -36.84
N ARG A 744 -32.27 -11.82 -35.61
CA ARG A 744 -31.47 -13.00 -35.21
C ARG A 744 -31.55 -13.25 -33.71
N LEU A 745 -31.09 -14.43 -33.28
CA LEU A 745 -30.83 -14.69 -31.86
C LEU A 745 -29.73 -13.77 -31.33
N ILE A 746 -30.01 -13.08 -30.24
CA ILE A 746 -29.07 -12.19 -29.58
C ILE A 746 -28.30 -12.96 -28.49
N GLN A 747 -26.98 -12.99 -28.61
CA GLN A 747 -26.07 -13.61 -27.65
C GLN A 747 -24.71 -12.90 -27.68
N GLY A 748 -24.24 -12.43 -26.52
CA GLY A 748 -22.99 -11.67 -26.41
C GLY A 748 -23.03 -10.23 -26.96
N GLU A 749 -24.21 -9.78 -27.36
CA GLU A 749 -24.50 -8.39 -27.75
C GLU A 749 -25.59 -7.84 -26.81
N VAL A 750 -25.53 -6.55 -26.46
CA VAL A 750 -26.53 -5.92 -25.58
C VAL A 750 -27.94 -6.07 -26.17
N HIS A 751 -28.90 -6.46 -25.36
CA HIS A 751 -30.29 -6.72 -25.73
C HIS A 751 -31.01 -5.42 -26.09
N ASP A 752 -30.84 -4.38 -25.28
CA ASP A 752 -31.46 -3.06 -25.48
C ASP A 752 -31.05 -2.44 -26.83
N GLU A 753 -32.05 -2.08 -27.64
CA GLU A 753 -31.86 -1.62 -29.00
C GLU A 753 -31.24 -0.22 -29.06
N ASN A 754 -31.58 0.68 -28.12
CA ASN A 754 -30.99 2.01 -28.06
C ASN A 754 -29.49 1.92 -27.71
N ALA A 755 -29.13 1.10 -26.73
CA ALA A 755 -27.75 0.85 -26.35
C ALA A 755 -26.97 0.21 -27.51
N ALA A 756 -27.56 -0.76 -28.21
CA ALA A 756 -26.96 -1.36 -29.40
C ALA A 756 -26.72 -0.33 -30.51
N ALA A 757 -27.69 0.54 -30.79
CA ALA A 757 -27.61 1.57 -31.83
C ALA A 757 -26.52 2.62 -31.58
N ILE A 758 -26.14 2.86 -30.32
CA ILE A 758 -25.04 3.77 -29.95
C ILE A 758 -23.71 3.08 -29.68
N GLY A 759 -23.57 1.81 -30.10
CA GLY A 759 -22.29 1.08 -30.07
C GLY A 759 -22.09 0.17 -28.85
N GLY A 760 -23.13 -0.08 -28.06
CA GLY A 760 -23.15 -1.07 -26.98
C GLY A 760 -22.59 -0.61 -25.64
N VAL A 761 -22.17 0.66 -25.52
CA VAL A 761 -21.75 1.29 -24.26
C VAL A 761 -22.74 2.40 -23.95
N SER A 762 -23.62 2.16 -22.99
CA SER A 762 -24.60 3.15 -22.54
C SER A 762 -24.74 3.15 -21.02
N GLY A 763 -25.24 4.26 -20.49
CA GLY A 763 -25.51 4.35 -19.05
C GLY A 763 -26.67 3.46 -18.60
N HIS A 764 -27.65 3.23 -19.47
CA HIS A 764 -28.88 2.53 -19.10
C HIS A 764 -28.82 1.01 -19.29
N ALA A 765 -27.91 0.51 -20.14
CA ALA A 765 -27.71 -0.90 -20.51
C ALA A 765 -26.33 -1.13 -21.17
N GLY A 766 -25.88 -2.39 -21.26
CA GLY A 766 -24.67 -2.78 -22.01
C GLY A 766 -23.64 -3.59 -21.23
N VAL A 767 -23.78 -3.68 -19.90
CA VAL A 767 -22.90 -4.50 -19.06
C VAL A 767 -23.32 -5.98 -19.14
N PHE A 768 -22.32 -6.84 -19.20
CA PHE A 768 -22.42 -8.27 -18.98
C PHE A 768 -21.74 -8.60 -17.66
N SER A 769 -22.30 -9.51 -16.87
CA SER A 769 -21.73 -9.90 -15.58
C SER A 769 -22.15 -11.33 -15.19
N THR A 770 -21.60 -11.79 -14.08
CA THR A 770 -21.84 -13.11 -13.49
C THR A 770 -22.34 -12.97 -12.04
N ALA A 771 -22.95 -14.02 -11.50
CA ALA A 771 -23.43 -14.02 -10.11
C ALA A 771 -22.28 -13.81 -9.08
N PRO A 772 -21.09 -14.43 -9.23
CA PRO A 772 -19.95 -14.16 -8.35
C PRO A 772 -19.48 -12.69 -8.36
N ASP A 773 -19.35 -12.07 -9.53
CA ASP A 773 -18.90 -10.67 -9.63
C ASP A 773 -19.91 -9.72 -8.98
N LEU A 774 -21.20 -9.90 -9.26
CA LEU A 774 -22.25 -9.09 -8.64
C LEU A 774 -22.37 -9.34 -7.12
N ALA A 775 -22.04 -10.53 -6.65
CA ALA A 775 -21.97 -10.81 -5.21
C ALA A 775 -20.88 -9.97 -4.53
N SER A 776 -19.67 -9.87 -5.12
CA SER A 776 -18.61 -8.98 -4.64
C SER A 776 -19.06 -7.52 -4.60
N PHE A 777 -19.73 -7.06 -5.66
CA PHE A 777 -20.30 -5.70 -5.72
C PHE A 777 -21.34 -5.45 -4.62
N CYS A 778 -22.27 -6.39 -4.39
CA CYS A 778 -23.27 -6.27 -3.33
C CYS A 778 -22.61 -6.27 -1.94
N GLN A 779 -21.59 -7.10 -1.73
CA GLN A 779 -20.87 -7.13 -0.47
C GLN A 779 -20.09 -5.83 -0.22
N MET A 780 -19.52 -5.21 -1.25
CA MET A 780 -18.90 -3.88 -1.12
C MET A 780 -19.89 -2.84 -0.56
N LEU A 781 -21.13 -2.83 -1.07
CA LEU A 781 -22.17 -1.92 -0.58
C LEU A 781 -22.57 -2.25 0.87
N LEU A 782 -22.76 -3.54 1.20
CA LEU A 782 -23.06 -3.97 2.59
C LEU A 782 -21.94 -3.60 3.58
N ASN A 783 -20.69 -3.59 3.12
CA ASN A 783 -19.51 -3.23 3.91
C ASN A 783 -19.32 -1.70 4.02
N GLY A 784 -20.25 -0.88 3.52
CA GLY A 784 -20.10 0.58 3.53
C GLY A 784 -19.01 1.09 2.59
N GLY A 785 -18.84 0.42 1.44
CA GLY A 785 -18.00 0.89 0.35
C GLY A 785 -16.62 0.23 0.22
N VAL A 786 -16.34 -0.82 1.01
CA VAL A 786 -15.04 -1.51 1.02
C VAL A 786 -15.17 -3.01 0.71
N TYR A 787 -14.27 -3.55 -0.11
CA TYR A 787 -14.18 -4.99 -0.38
C TYR A 787 -12.73 -5.36 -0.69
N ALA A 788 -12.26 -6.51 -0.19
CA ALA A 788 -10.88 -6.97 -0.43
C ALA A 788 -9.80 -5.90 -0.13
N HIS A 789 -9.97 -5.17 0.99
CA HIS A 789 -9.13 -4.02 1.43
C HIS A 789 -9.16 -2.80 0.51
N GLN A 790 -9.96 -2.80 -0.55
CA GLN A 790 -10.13 -1.67 -1.46
C GLN A 790 -11.37 -0.85 -1.08
N ARG A 791 -11.19 0.42 -0.75
CA ARG A 791 -12.29 1.36 -0.57
C ARG A 791 -12.70 1.94 -1.92
N ILE A 792 -13.86 1.50 -2.41
CA ILE A 792 -14.45 1.98 -3.65
C ILE A 792 -15.23 3.27 -3.40
N LEU A 793 -16.07 3.27 -2.37
CA LEU A 793 -16.87 4.41 -1.94
C LEU A 793 -16.66 4.66 -0.44
N ARG A 794 -16.81 5.90 0.00
CA ARG A 794 -16.92 6.26 1.42
C ARG A 794 -18.26 5.77 1.93
N ARG A 795 -18.30 5.36 3.20
CA ARG A 795 -19.54 4.91 3.86
C ARG A 795 -20.65 5.96 3.77
N ALA A 796 -20.29 7.24 3.95
CA ALA A 796 -21.22 8.35 3.81
C ALA A 796 -21.83 8.44 2.41
N THR A 797 -21.02 8.23 1.35
CA THR A 797 -21.49 8.20 -0.03
C THR A 797 -22.43 7.02 -0.28
N VAL A 798 -22.09 5.82 0.22
CA VAL A 798 -22.99 4.66 0.12
C VAL A 798 -24.32 4.96 0.79
N ALA A 799 -24.31 5.55 1.99
CA ALA A 799 -25.52 5.96 2.68
C ALA A 799 -26.32 7.01 1.89
N GLU A 800 -25.70 8.08 1.40
CA GLU A 800 -26.38 9.11 0.60
C GLU A 800 -27.09 8.55 -0.64
N PHE A 801 -26.47 7.57 -1.31
CA PHE A 801 -27.03 6.97 -2.52
C PHE A 801 -28.09 5.90 -2.27
N THR A 802 -28.16 5.33 -1.06
CA THR A 802 -29.03 4.19 -0.74
C THR A 802 -30.13 4.52 0.26
N VAL A 803 -30.07 5.70 0.91
CA VAL A 803 -31.15 6.19 1.76
C VAL A 803 -32.37 6.58 0.89
N PRO A 804 -33.58 6.10 1.22
CA PRO A 804 -34.81 6.53 0.57
C PRO A 804 -35.06 8.04 0.71
N GLN A 805 -35.42 8.68 -0.40
CA GLN A 805 -35.85 10.07 -0.47
C GLN A 805 -37.35 10.10 -0.76
N GLU A 806 -38.07 10.88 0.05
CA GLU A 806 -39.49 11.16 -0.20
C GLU A 806 -39.60 12.17 -1.35
N LEU A 807 -40.23 11.76 -2.44
CA LEU A 807 -40.39 12.55 -3.66
C LEU A 807 -41.87 12.86 -3.87
N SER A 808 -42.15 13.91 -4.65
CA SER A 808 -43.53 14.14 -5.08
C SER A 808 -43.93 12.99 -6.02
N GLY A 809 -44.81 12.11 -5.54
CA GLY A 809 -45.35 10.99 -6.31
C GLY A 809 -44.64 9.64 -6.14
N GLY A 810 -43.71 9.48 -5.18
CA GLY A 810 -43.06 8.21 -4.90
C GLY A 810 -41.91 8.32 -3.88
N THR A 811 -41.26 7.19 -3.61
CA THR A 811 -40.06 7.12 -2.76
C THR A 811 -38.95 6.45 -3.57
N ARG A 812 -37.76 7.05 -3.60
CA ARG A 812 -36.63 6.49 -4.35
C ARG A 812 -35.29 6.87 -3.74
N THR A 813 -34.23 6.11 -4.02
CA THR A 813 -32.87 6.54 -3.68
C THR A 813 -32.19 7.19 -4.90
N LEU A 814 -30.90 7.54 -4.81
CA LEU A 814 -30.13 7.94 -5.98
C LEU A 814 -29.77 6.71 -6.83
N GLY A 815 -30.50 6.52 -7.93
CA GLY A 815 -30.29 5.44 -8.90
C GLY A 815 -30.92 4.09 -8.52
N TRP A 816 -31.10 3.79 -7.23
CA TRP A 816 -31.72 2.53 -6.78
C TRP A 816 -33.22 2.67 -6.54
N ALA A 817 -33.94 1.56 -6.68
CA ALA A 817 -35.34 1.43 -6.29
C ALA A 817 -35.44 0.98 -4.83
N VAL A 818 -36.58 1.28 -4.21
CA VAL A 818 -36.96 0.83 -2.86
C VAL A 818 -38.04 -0.25 -2.94
N PRO A 819 -38.23 -1.09 -1.90
CA PRO A 819 -39.35 -2.02 -1.83
C PRO A 819 -40.70 -1.31 -1.99
N THR A 820 -41.59 -1.95 -2.73
CA THR A 820 -42.99 -1.53 -2.88
C THR A 820 -43.92 -2.69 -2.59
N GLU A 821 -45.16 -2.40 -2.19
CA GLU A 821 -46.17 -3.44 -1.95
C GLU A 821 -46.39 -4.28 -3.21
N GLY A 822 -46.28 -5.61 -3.09
CA GLY A 822 -46.35 -6.54 -4.23
C GLY A 822 -45.19 -6.43 -5.23
N GLY A 823 -44.14 -5.66 -4.88
CA GLY A 823 -42.96 -5.43 -5.70
C GLY A 823 -42.00 -6.62 -5.77
N SER A 824 -40.96 -6.49 -6.60
CA SER A 824 -40.06 -7.61 -6.88
C SER A 824 -39.15 -8.05 -5.73
N SER A 825 -39.07 -7.26 -4.65
CA SER A 825 -38.33 -7.54 -3.41
C SER A 825 -39.02 -8.53 -2.47
N GLY A 826 -40.25 -8.94 -2.77
CA GLY A 826 -41.08 -9.69 -1.83
C GLY A 826 -41.65 -8.80 -0.72
N HIS A 827 -42.22 -9.45 0.30
CA HIS A 827 -43.02 -8.83 1.36
C HIS A 827 -42.25 -8.62 2.67
N PHE A 828 -41.10 -9.28 2.83
CA PHE A 828 -40.42 -9.33 4.14
C PHE A 828 -39.12 -8.51 4.24
N MET A 829 -38.66 -7.92 3.13
CA MET A 829 -37.47 -7.05 3.11
C MET A 829 -37.66 -5.80 3.97
N GLY A 830 -36.59 -5.33 4.63
CA GLY A 830 -36.65 -4.16 5.50
C GLY A 830 -36.83 -2.82 4.76
N PRO A 831 -37.20 -1.74 5.47
CA PRO A 831 -37.47 -0.43 4.87
C PRO A 831 -36.23 0.26 4.28
N HIS A 832 -35.01 -0.07 4.76
CA HIS A 832 -33.75 0.42 4.19
C HIS A 832 -33.22 -0.46 3.05
N THR A 833 -33.99 -1.46 2.62
CA THR A 833 -33.63 -2.27 1.46
C THR A 833 -33.62 -1.41 0.21
N PHE A 834 -32.67 -1.68 -0.68
CA PHE A 834 -32.62 -1.06 -1.99
C PHE A 834 -32.25 -2.11 -3.04
N GLY A 835 -32.63 -1.87 -4.29
CA GLY A 835 -32.40 -2.83 -5.36
C GLY A 835 -32.72 -2.29 -6.74
N HIS A 836 -32.58 -3.16 -7.73
CA HIS A 836 -32.92 -2.85 -9.11
C HIS A 836 -33.23 -4.14 -9.88
N THR A 837 -34.02 -4.03 -10.94
CA THR A 837 -34.31 -5.15 -11.85
C THR A 837 -33.78 -4.87 -13.24
N GLY A 838 -33.43 -5.91 -14.00
CA GLY A 838 -33.09 -5.84 -15.41
C GLY A 838 -34.17 -6.45 -16.28
N PHE A 839 -34.37 -5.85 -17.46
CA PHE A 839 -35.38 -6.27 -18.43
C PHE A 839 -35.19 -7.71 -18.92
N THR A 840 -33.93 -8.14 -19.11
CA THR A 840 -33.56 -9.51 -19.50
C THR A 840 -33.91 -10.57 -18.46
N GLY A 841 -34.28 -10.15 -17.24
CA GLY A 841 -34.74 -11.02 -16.16
C GLY A 841 -33.80 -11.08 -14.96
N THR A 842 -32.82 -10.18 -14.90
CA THR A 842 -31.86 -10.08 -13.79
C THR A 842 -32.40 -9.22 -12.63
N SER A 843 -31.90 -9.36 -11.42
CA SER A 843 -32.24 -8.47 -10.29
C SER A 843 -31.20 -8.53 -9.18
N ILE A 844 -31.05 -7.42 -8.47
CA ILE A 844 -30.26 -7.28 -7.23
C ILE A 844 -31.18 -6.63 -6.18
N TRP A 845 -31.23 -7.22 -4.98
CA TRP A 845 -31.83 -6.61 -3.79
C TRP A 845 -30.91 -6.77 -2.60
N ILE A 846 -30.70 -5.69 -1.84
CA ILE A 846 -29.75 -5.59 -0.73
C ILE A 846 -30.47 -5.02 0.49
N ASP A 847 -30.44 -5.74 1.60
CA ASP A 847 -30.94 -5.33 2.91
C ASP A 847 -29.75 -5.09 3.85
N PRO A 848 -29.32 -3.83 4.03
CA PRO A 848 -28.14 -3.50 4.84
C PRO A 848 -28.33 -3.79 6.33
N ASP A 849 -29.55 -3.65 6.85
CA ASP A 849 -29.88 -3.90 8.26
C ASP A 849 -29.69 -5.37 8.62
N ARG A 850 -29.98 -6.26 7.66
CA ARG A 850 -29.87 -7.72 7.85
C ARG A 850 -28.57 -8.29 7.30
N GLN A 851 -27.72 -7.47 6.68
CA GLN A 851 -26.50 -7.90 5.98
C GLN A 851 -26.79 -8.99 4.95
N LEU A 852 -27.82 -8.76 4.13
CA LEU A 852 -28.35 -9.71 3.14
C LEU A 852 -28.32 -9.10 1.74
N PHE A 853 -27.98 -9.90 0.74
CA PHE A 853 -28.31 -9.60 -0.65
C PHE A 853 -28.80 -10.82 -1.41
N VAL A 854 -29.59 -10.59 -2.45
CA VAL A 854 -30.04 -11.61 -3.41
C VAL A 854 -29.78 -11.11 -4.82
N VAL A 855 -28.98 -11.84 -5.58
CA VAL A 855 -28.74 -11.64 -7.00
C VAL A 855 -29.34 -12.80 -7.77
N LEU A 856 -30.32 -12.52 -8.63
CA LEU A 856 -30.90 -13.49 -9.54
C LEU A 856 -30.58 -13.07 -10.97
N LEU A 857 -29.84 -13.89 -11.72
CA LEU A 857 -29.59 -13.66 -13.15
C LEU A 857 -30.31 -14.72 -13.97
N THR A 858 -31.14 -14.27 -14.91
CA THR A 858 -31.89 -15.14 -15.81
C THR A 858 -31.84 -14.56 -17.21
N ASN A 859 -32.27 -15.35 -18.19
CA ASN A 859 -32.55 -14.91 -19.55
C ASN A 859 -34.04 -15.08 -19.88
N ARG A 860 -34.91 -14.50 -19.05
CA ARG A 860 -36.39 -14.57 -19.16
C ARG A 860 -36.93 -14.11 -20.52
N VAL A 861 -36.20 -13.26 -21.23
CA VAL A 861 -36.58 -12.81 -22.58
C VAL A 861 -36.29 -13.85 -23.67
N HIS A 862 -35.76 -15.03 -23.31
CA HIS A 862 -35.56 -16.14 -24.22
C HIS A 862 -36.78 -17.06 -24.30
N PRO A 863 -37.29 -17.38 -25.51
CA PRO A 863 -36.89 -16.84 -26.82
C PRO A 863 -37.56 -15.51 -27.17
N THR A 864 -38.54 -15.05 -26.39
CA THR A 864 -39.32 -13.82 -26.63
C THR A 864 -39.51 -12.97 -25.36
N ARG A 865 -39.48 -11.64 -25.51
CA ARG A 865 -39.76 -10.66 -24.44
C ARG A 865 -41.19 -10.66 -23.91
N GLU A 866 -42.12 -11.40 -24.50
CA GLU A 866 -43.53 -11.42 -24.07
C GLU A 866 -43.79 -12.20 -22.76
N ASN A 867 -42.83 -12.98 -22.27
CA ASN A 867 -43.00 -13.87 -21.11
C ASN A 867 -43.07 -13.16 -19.73
N GLN A 868 -44.26 -12.78 -19.26
CA GLN A 868 -44.41 -12.02 -17.99
C GLN A 868 -44.32 -12.85 -16.68
N LYS A 869 -44.02 -14.15 -16.73
CA LYS A 869 -44.09 -15.03 -15.53
C LYS A 869 -43.13 -14.65 -14.41
N LEU A 870 -41.99 -14.03 -14.73
CA LEU A 870 -40.97 -13.61 -13.76
C LEU A 870 -41.50 -12.65 -12.69
N ALA A 871 -42.57 -11.89 -12.98
CA ALA A 871 -43.20 -10.97 -12.03
C ALA A 871 -43.68 -11.68 -10.75
N LYS A 872 -44.07 -12.97 -10.84
CA LYS A 872 -44.47 -13.78 -9.67
C LYS A 872 -43.28 -14.47 -9.00
N VAL A 873 -42.23 -14.78 -9.76
CA VAL A 873 -41.06 -15.55 -9.28
C VAL A 873 -40.19 -14.71 -8.36
N ARG A 874 -39.89 -13.45 -8.74
CA ARG A 874 -39.02 -12.58 -7.93
C ARG A 874 -39.53 -12.38 -6.49
N PRO A 875 -40.77 -11.95 -6.22
CA PRO A 875 -41.25 -11.80 -4.84
C PRO A 875 -41.24 -13.12 -4.08
N ALA A 876 -41.69 -14.22 -4.69
CA ALA A 876 -41.68 -15.54 -4.07
C ALA A 876 -40.28 -16.02 -3.69
N LEU A 877 -39.27 -15.76 -4.53
CA LEU A 877 -37.88 -16.08 -4.25
C LEU A 877 -37.37 -15.31 -3.03
N HIS A 878 -37.55 -13.99 -3.00
CA HIS A 878 -37.10 -13.19 -1.87
C HIS A 878 -37.80 -13.58 -0.57
N ASP A 879 -39.11 -13.85 -0.62
CA ASP A 879 -39.85 -14.33 0.54
C ASP A 879 -39.32 -15.68 1.04
N ALA A 880 -39.05 -16.61 0.13
CA ALA A 880 -38.48 -17.91 0.46
C ALA A 880 -37.08 -17.77 1.09
N VAL A 881 -36.23 -16.86 0.58
CA VAL A 881 -34.91 -16.56 1.20
C VAL A 881 -35.10 -16.03 2.62
N MET A 882 -35.97 -15.06 2.81
CA MET A 882 -36.21 -14.44 4.12
C MET A 882 -36.74 -15.44 5.15
N GLN A 883 -37.66 -16.30 4.74
CA GLN A 883 -38.20 -17.37 5.58
C GLN A 883 -37.13 -18.43 5.90
N SER A 884 -36.37 -18.85 4.89
CA SER A 884 -35.29 -19.86 5.03
C SER A 884 -34.22 -19.43 6.02
N LEU A 885 -33.90 -18.14 6.06
CA LEU A 885 -32.93 -17.55 6.99
C LEU A 885 -33.53 -17.21 8.36
N GLY A 886 -34.81 -17.50 8.59
CA GLY A 886 -35.50 -17.20 9.85
C GLY A 886 -35.65 -15.71 10.14
N LEU A 887 -35.70 -14.89 9.09
CA LEU A 887 -35.76 -13.42 9.19
C LEU A 887 -37.20 -12.89 9.19
N VAL A 888 -38.20 -13.78 9.21
CA VAL A 888 -39.62 -13.43 9.28
C VAL A 888 -40.13 -13.73 10.68
N THR A 889 -40.76 -12.74 11.34
CA THR A 889 -41.42 -12.95 12.63
C THR A 889 -42.62 -13.90 12.41
N PRO A 890 -42.78 -14.97 13.21
CA PRO A 890 -43.95 -15.83 13.11
C PRO A 890 -45.19 -14.98 13.37
N VAL A 891 -46.15 -14.99 12.45
CA VAL A 891 -47.49 -14.47 12.74
C VAL A 891 -48.10 -15.43 13.77
N THR A 892 -48.07 -15.07 15.05
CA THR A 892 -48.90 -15.73 16.05
C THR A 892 -50.35 -15.50 15.63
N SER A 893 -50.95 -16.53 15.05
CA SER A 893 -52.38 -16.53 14.74
C SER A 893 -53.14 -16.47 16.06
N HIS A 894 -53.64 -15.29 16.44
CA HIS A 894 -54.76 -15.21 17.36
C HIS A 894 -55.97 -15.81 16.62
N LYS A 895 -56.29 -17.05 16.97
CA LYS A 895 -57.55 -17.71 16.64
C LYS A 895 -58.71 -17.00 17.32
#